data_AF-A0A9P8EWU7-F1
#
_entry.id   AF-A0A9P8EWU7-F1
#
_cell.length_a   1.000
_cell.length_b   1.000
_cell.length_c   1.000
_cell.angle_alpha   90.00
_cell.angle_beta   90.00
_cell.angle_gamma   90.00
#
_symmetry.space_group_name_H-M   'P 1'
#
loop_
_entity.id
_entity.type
_entity.pdbx_description
1 polymer ?
#
loop_
_entity_poly.entity_id
_entity_poly.type
_entity_poly.pdbx_seq_one_letter_code
_entity_poly.pdbx_strand_id
1 'polypeptide(L)'
;MQLDFLSMATDCCFDEKDLNASVPLNLTSYFNNKAFGLGAGQAAFDPLNQSYPAPTVGHNGSYTSTQSGITYNFPGYTGRYKPDNVLCTGQTIEVPSGKYFSASILVASDVELETVSGDLVFTHEDNTTSTSELRSEPWYAFLTINRGEIILPYRYTANGTNFNTTHIYEYSYALSNDKQLASITLPKTTNTTTGRLHVFAISLWQGTEVSVQSIRPTQKWLGNGTQIVEVTINNAGTDCVSGKGLEVTLSGGNITTIVPGHIKRLCPGDQKRVNLGVTGRSMGTVSITLNDGSLRQSQLFDKVDLGLSTWTSELDSLAQHEAPDWYDGAKFGIFIHWGPYAVPGWGNSTPHESYAEWFWWYTTHHPQADASDFYDYRLRTFGPDWNYDDSFVDYTASNFDPKAWVNLFAEAGAKYFVFTTKHHDGFANFDTGLTSNRSSLHYGPRRDILGELFDAAAEHQPSLRRGTYFSLPEWFNPDFGPYGFSQLATNSSTSWPGMLARNPYTGVEEPYKGHVPIEDFITDVMVPQMEILAYNYATDIMWCDCGAANGTADFAAAWWNEARTQNRQVTMNSRCGLAHTADFDTPEYATFSTVQARKWESNQGMDPYSYGYNRATEPSAYMNASTIVRDLVDMVSKNGNFLLDVGPKADGTIVQEEQDNLRAAGKWINAHAEAIFNTTYWFITPEDSSGDIRFTQTQDAFYILSLKQPVNETLIVDAPIPIMPGDVVTADHPAEAEPCWESSIRNLVALQKLLQSDNLETKREAFAWAAPLIALLLTVKNNTKNAQFLAHLFKSQNNIDAFLAASSLFEHAGNLTQQPAATPELRQLAAKLHCLYGVPIDCQIPPMLVQEDSDDNSPSPSYSVLWHPDSAGDYRQTPTNNYARAIVYDLRRYTEESLWGPFKSDGSQQVDWEKVESIMVVLGYNMRLFNRRAPHVFEPVWEKPFNAVSPYSYVSAQPTGLVRELSPPGDLDMQDPYGITGEWMRVVCFLDYHDLFAFNFLHSVPDDQPRDPINTREAIRIIRLKLQVSAIEPPGPEDGQDYPVVSFTGTSWSLHASWDANANSQIRGVVRQTPEGEIRWTTFSIFHSEERWRSEGIQVGGIRSGRGVLGNWFDKDFDRHGPAGPTAFWKVSDYVEDKDAEEGGHDDASLGDDDSEGDTEYMSD
;
A
#
# COMPACT_ATOMS: atom_id res chain seq x y z
N MET A 1 24.98 -28.54 -38.74
CA MET A 1 24.42 -28.46 -40.10
C MET A 1 24.48 -26.97 -40.47
N GLN A 2 25.19 -26.65 -41.55
CA GLN A 2 25.62 -25.30 -41.96
C GLN A 2 24.69 -24.82 -43.09
N LEU A 3 24.46 -23.49 -43.19
CA LEU A 3 23.87 -22.73 -44.32
C LEU A 3 22.34 -22.89 -44.47
N ASP A 4 21.52 -21.90 -44.84
CA ASP A 4 21.64 -20.68 -45.64
C ASP A 4 20.56 -19.67 -45.18
N PHE A 5 20.75 -18.35 -45.37
CA PHE A 5 19.75 -17.45 -45.98
C PHE A 5 20.34 -16.04 -46.17
N LEU A 6 20.65 -15.72 -47.42
CA LEU A 6 20.97 -14.39 -47.92
C LEU A 6 20.27 -14.27 -49.29
N SER A 7 19.02 -13.79 -49.32
CA SER A 7 18.47 -12.98 -50.41
C SER A 7 17.02 -12.59 -50.10
N MET A 8 16.80 -11.33 -49.74
CA MET A 8 15.70 -10.48 -50.22
C MET A 8 15.88 -9.10 -49.57
N ALA A 9 16.82 -8.34 -50.13
CA ALA A 9 16.86 -6.90 -49.99
C ALA A 9 16.25 -6.33 -51.27
N THR A 10 15.07 -5.72 -51.15
CA THR A 10 14.54 -4.55 -51.90
C THR A 10 13.01 -4.54 -51.72
N ASP A 11 12.56 -3.94 -50.62
CA ASP A 11 11.33 -3.16 -50.48
C ASP A 11 10.97 -3.10 -49.00
N CYS A 12 11.56 -2.12 -48.32
CA CYS A 12 11.02 -1.37 -47.19
C CYS A 12 12.13 -0.43 -46.74
N CYS A 13 12.17 0.78 -47.29
CA CYS A 13 12.68 1.91 -46.52
C CYS A 13 11.74 2.08 -45.32
N PHE A 14 11.98 1.33 -44.25
CA PHE A 14 11.54 1.78 -42.93
C PHE A 14 12.52 2.88 -42.55
N ASP A 15 12.00 4.11 -42.47
CA ASP A 15 12.67 5.23 -41.84
C ASP A 15 13.29 4.76 -40.52
N GLU A 16 14.51 5.22 -40.23
CA GLU A 16 15.14 5.16 -38.91
C GLU A 16 14.18 5.82 -37.90
N LYS A 17 13.23 5.05 -37.35
CA LYS A 17 12.37 5.49 -36.25
C LYS A 17 13.27 5.66 -35.04
N ASP A 18 13.25 6.87 -34.47
CA ASP A 18 13.90 7.20 -33.20
C ASP A 18 13.69 6.08 -32.17
N LEU A 19 14.77 5.39 -31.82
CA LEU A 19 14.76 4.23 -30.92
C LEU A 19 14.45 4.60 -29.46
N ASN A 20 14.49 5.89 -29.11
CA ASN A 20 14.18 6.43 -27.79
C ASN A 20 13.22 7.62 -27.94
N ALA A 21 11.91 7.39 -27.80
CA ALA A 21 10.91 8.41 -28.06
C ALA A 21 9.58 8.15 -27.33
N SER A 22 8.78 9.20 -27.20
CA SER A 22 7.38 9.07 -26.80
C SER A 22 6.57 8.36 -27.89
N VAL A 23 5.71 7.44 -27.47
CA VAL A 23 4.75 6.70 -28.28
C VAL A 23 3.36 7.03 -27.75
N PRO A 24 2.72 8.08 -28.27
CA PRO A 24 1.40 8.48 -27.81
C PRO A 24 0.33 7.47 -28.24
N LEU A 25 -0.50 7.02 -27.31
CA LEU A 25 -1.60 6.11 -27.61
C LEU A 25 -2.78 6.87 -28.25
N ASN A 26 -3.52 6.21 -29.15
CA ASN A 26 -4.72 6.79 -29.74
C ASN A 26 -5.96 6.41 -28.91
N LEU A 27 -6.44 7.36 -28.10
CA LEU A 27 -7.60 7.15 -27.23
C LEU A 27 -8.95 7.48 -27.89
N THR A 28 -8.97 7.90 -29.16
CA THR A 28 -10.18 8.43 -29.82
C THR A 28 -11.36 7.46 -29.78
N SER A 29 -11.12 6.15 -29.91
CA SER A 29 -12.16 5.11 -29.83
C SER A 29 -12.70 4.86 -28.42
N TYR A 30 -11.99 5.32 -27.39
CA TYR A 30 -12.34 5.13 -25.98
C TYR A 30 -12.99 6.37 -25.35
N PHE A 31 -12.92 7.53 -26.02
CA PHE A 31 -13.56 8.76 -25.53
C PHE A 31 -15.07 8.56 -25.36
N ASN A 32 -15.56 8.82 -24.16
CA ASN A 32 -16.94 8.64 -23.76
C ASN A 32 -17.51 9.85 -22.99
N ASN A 33 -16.71 10.91 -22.79
CA ASN A 33 -17.10 12.12 -22.10
C ASN A 33 -16.66 13.38 -22.84
N LYS A 34 -17.33 14.52 -22.55
CA LYS A 34 -17.05 15.83 -23.14
C LYS A 34 -16.56 16.81 -22.07
N ALA A 35 -15.26 17.04 -22.03
CA ALA A 35 -14.57 17.93 -21.11
C ALA A 35 -14.46 19.37 -21.60
N PHE A 36 -14.19 19.61 -22.90
CA PHE A 36 -13.89 20.95 -23.43
C PHE A 36 -15.09 21.61 -24.14
N GLY A 37 -15.38 22.86 -23.81
CA GLY A 37 -16.45 23.68 -24.42
C GLY A 37 -15.95 25.02 -24.99
N LEU A 38 -16.77 25.66 -25.84
CA LEU A 38 -16.59 27.06 -26.26
C LEU A 38 -17.53 28.02 -25.52
N GLY A 39 -18.33 27.51 -24.59
CA GLY A 39 -19.26 28.30 -23.78
C GLY A 39 -20.03 27.43 -22.78
N ALA A 40 -20.70 28.08 -21.83
CA ALA A 40 -21.55 27.43 -20.83
C ALA A 40 -22.57 26.47 -21.48
N GLY A 41 -22.70 25.27 -20.89
CA GLY A 41 -23.62 24.23 -21.34
C GLY A 41 -23.26 23.53 -22.66
N GLN A 42 -22.07 23.77 -23.24
CA GLN A 42 -21.62 23.01 -24.42
C GLN A 42 -20.94 21.67 -24.09
N ALA A 43 -20.45 21.51 -22.87
CA ALA A 43 -19.73 20.35 -22.38
C ALA A 43 -20.07 20.13 -20.89
N ALA A 44 -19.90 18.90 -20.42
CA ALA A 44 -20.19 18.49 -19.06
C ALA A 44 -19.04 17.59 -18.60
N PHE A 45 -18.03 18.20 -18.01
CA PHE A 45 -16.90 17.50 -17.40
C PHE A 45 -17.33 16.86 -16.08
N ASP A 46 -17.96 17.66 -15.21
CA ASP A 46 -18.41 17.25 -13.88
C ASP A 46 -19.94 17.04 -13.80
N PRO A 47 -20.46 16.49 -12.69
CA PRO A 47 -21.90 16.34 -12.46
C PRO A 47 -22.67 17.66 -12.35
N LEU A 48 -21.98 18.78 -12.13
CA LEU A 48 -22.55 20.13 -12.03
C LEU A 48 -22.67 20.82 -13.40
N ASN A 49 -22.42 20.09 -14.50
CA ASN A 49 -22.46 20.59 -15.87
C ASN A 49 -21.46 21.74 -16.10
N GLN A 50 -20.31 21.67 -15.43
CA GLN A 50 -19.17 22.55 -15.64
C GLN A 50 -18.22 21.92 -16.66
N SER A 51 -17.38 22.74 -17.29
CA SER A 51 -16.43 22.25 -18.29
C SER A 51 -15.22 23.15 -18.44
N TYR A 52 -14.16 22.58 -19.01
CA TYR A 52 -12.97 23.32 -19.41
C TYR A 52 -13.26 24.21 -20.62
N PRO A 53 -12.58 25.36 -20.76
CA PRO A 53 -12.51 26.06 -22.03
C PRO A 53 -11.68 25.28 -23.03
N ALA A 54 -11.84 25.59 -24.32
CA ALA A 54 -10.95 25.06 -25.34
C ALA A 54 -9.48 25.37 -24.98
N PRO A 55 -8.59 24.36 -24.94
CA PRO A 55 -7.22 24.55 -24.48
C PRO A 55 -6.42 25.40 -25.47
N THR A 56 -5.50 26.20 -24.94
CA THR A 56 -4.51 26.99 -25.69
C THR A 56 -3.30 26.16 -26.11
N VAL A 57 -3.22 24.92 -25.63
CA VAL A 57 -2.18 23.94 -25.99
C VAL A 57 -2.77 22.83 -26.85
N GLY A 58 -1.92 22.14 -27.61
CA GLY A 58 -2.34 20.97 -28.38
C GLY A 58 -3.16 21.26 -29.64
N HIS A 59 -3.09 22.47 -30.22
CA HIS A 59 -3.89 22.88 -31.39
C HIS A 59 -3.77 21.98 -32.64
N ASN A 60 -2.70 21.19 -32.74
CA ASN A 60 -2.48 20.23 -33.85
C ASN A 60 -2.76 18.77 -33.44
N GLY A 61 -3.43 18.53 -32.31
CA GLY A 61 -3.68 17.18 -31.78
C GLY A 61 -2.49 16.56 -31.03
N SER A 62 -1.43 17.33 -30.79
CA SER A 62 -0.24 16.88 -30.06
C SER A 62 0.25 17.93 -29.06
N TYR A 63 0.62 17.47 -27.87
CA TYR A 63 1.14 18.28 -26.77
C TYR A 63 2.40 17.63 -26.21
N THR A 64 3.43 18.42 -25.91
CA THR A 64 4.65 17.94 -25.23
C THR A 64 4.70 18.58 -23.85
N SER A 65 4.79 17.74 -22.82
CA SER A 65 4.92 18.19 -21.42
C SER A 65 6.19 19.01 -21.25
N THR A 66 6.03 20.15 -20.60
CA THR A 66 7.10 21.09 -20.27
C THR A 66 7.95 20.59 -19.09
N GLN A 67 7.41 19.67 -18.29
CA GLN A 67 8.12 19.06 -17.15
C GLN A 67 8.85 17.78 -17.54
N SER A 68 8.17 16.85 -18.23
CA SER A 68 8.68 15.51 -18.48
C SER A 68 9.31 15.34 -19.87
N GLY A 69 9.02 16.23 -20.81
CA GLY A 69 9.36 16.11 -22.23
C GLY A 69 8.53 15.06 -22.98
N ILE A 70 7.55 14.43 -22.32
CA ILE A 70 6.70 13.41 -22.95
C ILE A 70 5.73 14.05 -23.93
N THR A 71 5.63 13.47 -25.13
CA THR A 71 4.68 13.90 -26.15
C THR A 71 3.43 13.04 -26.12
N TYR A 72 2.26 13.67 -26.26
CA TYR A 72 0.93 13.09 -26.18
C TYR A 72 0.11 13.35 -27.43
N ASN A 73 -0.83 12.46 -27.75
CA ASN A 73 -1.96 12.73 -28.63
C ASN A 73 -3.04 13.44 -27.80
N PHE A 74 -2.96 14.76 -27.73
CA PHE A 74 -3.87 15.55 -26.90
C PHE A 74 -5.10 15.96 -27.71
N PRO A 75 -6.33 15.60 -27.27
CA PRO A 75 -7.52 15.72 -28.10
C PRO A 75 -7.95 17.16 -28.39
N GLY A 76 -7.66 18.10 -27.48
CA GLY A 76 -8.15 19.46 -27.56
C GLY A 76 -9.68 19.54 -27.69
N TYR A 77 -10.19 20.63 -28.26
CA TYR A 77 -11.62 20.75 -28.54
C TYR A 77 -12.02 20.00 -29.83
N THR A 78 -12.75 18.89 -29.68
CA THR A 78 -13.17 18.02 -30.80
C THR A 78 -14.50 18.41 -31.46
N GLY A 79 -15.08 19.57 -31.11
CA GLY A 79 -16.41 20.00 -31.55
C GLY A 79 -17.53 19.69 -30.54
N ARG A 80 -18.70 20.30 -30.73
CA ARG A 80 -19.79 20.33 -29.71
C ARG A 80 -20.29 18.97 -29.22
N TYR A 81 -20.37 17.97 -30.11
CA TYR A 81 -21.03 16.69 -29.79
C TYR A 81 -20.07 15.49 -29.74
N LYS A 82 -18.78 15.73 -29.99
CA LYS A 82 -17.78 14.65 -30.00
C LYS A 82 -17.08 14.62 -28.64
N PRO A 83 -16.95 13.45 -28.01
CA PRO A 83 -16.20 13.33 -26.76
C PRO A 83 -14.71 13.62 -27.00
N ASP A 84 -14.01 13.99 -25.93
CA ASP A 84 -12.60 14.41 -25.94
C ASP A 84 -11.84 13.94 -24.70
N ASN A 85 -12.43 13.09 -23.87
CA ASN A 85 -11.72 12.39 -22.80
C ASN A 85 -12.38 11.05 -22.46
N VAL A 86 -11.64 10.22 -21.74
CA VAL A 86 -12.11 8.93 -21.21
C VAL A 86 -12.48 9.12 -19.74
N LEU A 87 -13.77 9.10 -19.43
CA LEU A 87 -14.27 8.87 -18.06
C LEU A 87 -13.98 7.41 -17.69
N CYS A 88 -13.18 7.20 -16.64
CA CYS A 88 -12.68 5.90 -16.22
C CYS A 88 -13.80 4.99 -15.67
N THR A 89 -14.21 3.99 -16.46
CA THR A 89 -15.24 3.00 -16.15
C THR A 89 -14.73 1.55 -16.20
N GLY A 90 -13.41 1.35 -16.18
CA GLY A 90 -12.78 0.02 -16.32
C GLY A 90 -12.38 -0.34 -17.76
N GLN A 91 -12.14 0.63 -18.64
CA GLN A 91 -11.73 0.38 -20.03
C GLN A 91 -10.32 -0.23 -20.10
N THR A 92 -10.13 -1.17 -21.02
CA THR A 92 -8.82 -1.73 -21.35
C THR A 92 -8.31 -1.11 -22.65
N ILE A 93 -7.20 -0.38 -22.54
CA ILE A 93 -6.51 0.29 -23.65
C ILE A 93 -5.47 -0.66 -24.22
N GLU A 94 -5.62 -1.01 -25.50
CA GLU A 94 -4.67 -1.86 -26.21
C GLU A 94 -3.36 -1.10 -26.44
N VAL A 95 -2.24 -1.79 -26.22
CA VAL A 95 -0.90 -1.24 -26.39
C VAL A 95 -0.26 -1.84 -27.65
N PRO A 96 0.32 -1.02 -28.56
CA PRO A 96 1.06 -1.56 -29.70
C PRO A 96 2.24 -2.41 -29.22
N SER A 97 2.53 -3.54 -29.87
CA SER A 97 3.68 -4.38 -29.49
C SER A 97 4.99 -3.57 -29.56
N GLY A 98 5.78 -3.67 -28.49
CA GLY A 98 6.99 -2.88 -28.30
C GLY A 98 7.60 -3.07 -26.91
N LYS A 99 8.83 -2.57 -26.74
CA LYS A 99 9.47 -2.46 -25.43
C LYS A 99 9.28 -1.04 -24.90
N TYR A 100 8.59 -0.92 -23.77
CA TYR A 100 8.28 0.36 -23.15
C TYR A 100 8.91 0.43 -21.77
N PHE A 101 9.56 1.56 -21.51
CA PHE A 101 10.27 1.86 -20.27
C PHE A 101 9.33 2.44 -19.20
N SER A 102 8.40 3.30 -19.63
CA SER A 102 7.45 3.97 -18.74
C SER A 102 6.14 4.27 -19.44
N ALA A 103 5.09 4.50 -18.65
CA ALA A 103 3.81 5.02 -19.09
C ALA A 103 3.52 6.35 -18.38
N SER A 104 3.07 7.36 -19.13
CA SER A 104 2.70 8.66 -18.60
C SER A 104 1.27 9.02 -19.02
N ILE A 105 0.51 9.61 -18.10
CA ILE A 105 -0.93 9.82 -18.22
C ILE A 105 -1.29 11.27 -17.88
N LEU A 106 -2.06 11.92 -18.76
CA LEU A 106 -2.73 13.17 -18.47
C LEU A 106 -4.13 12.90 -17.92
N VAL A 107 -4.38 13.31 -16.67
CA VAL A 107 -5.58 12.97 -15.90
C VAL A 107 -6.12 14.15 -15.10
N ALA A 108 -7.42 14.17 -14.83
CA ALA A 108 -8.06 15.06 -13.87
C ALA A 108 -9.19 14.34 -13.12
N SER A 109 -9.54 14.81 -11.92
CA SER A 109 -10.76 14.40 -11.21
C SER A 109 -11.83 15.49 -11.25
N ASP A 110 -13.10 15.10 -11.17
CA ASP A 110 -14.25 15.99 -11.39
C ASP A 110 -15.03 16.38 -10.12
N VAL A 111 -14.51 16.05 -8.94
CA VAL A 111 -15.08 16.45 -7.65
C VAL A 111 -14.28 17.60 -7.05
N GLU A 112 -14.97 18.52 -6.40
CA GLU A 112 -14.35 19.63 -5.66
C GLU A 112 -13.90 19.10 -4.30
N LEU A 113 -12.69 19.48 -3.87
CA LEU A 113 -12.10 19.19 -2.55
C LEU A 113 -11.52 17.79 -2.27
N GLU A 114 -11.78 16.79 -3.12
CA GLU A 114 -11.30 15.42 -2.86
C GLU A 114 -10.28 14.94 -3.90
N THR A 115 -9.24 14.27 -3.43
CA THR A 115 -8.38 13.45 -4.31
C THR A 115 -9.13 12.19 -4.70
N VAL A 116 -9.20 11.91 -5.99
CA VAL A 116 -9.79 10.67 -6.51
C VAL A 116 -8.66 9.74 -6.94
N SER A 117 -8.73 8.47 -6.55
CA SER A 117 -7.76 7.47 -7.01
C SER A 117 -8.40 6.13 -7.35
N GLY A 118 -7.62 5.28 -8.02
CA GLY A 118 -7.99 3.91 -8.30
C GLY A 118 -6.87 3.13 -8.98
N ASP A 119 -7.00 1.81 -9.00
CA ASP A 119 -5.98 0.91 -9.54
C ASP A 119 -5.88 0.99 -11.07
N LEU A 120 -4.67 1.32 -11.53
CA LEU A 120 -4.24 1.20 -12.91
C LEU A 120 -3.50 -0.14 -13.07
N VAL A 121 -4.01 -1.01 -13.94
CA VAL A 121 -3.45 -2.35 -14.13
C VAL A 121 -2.74 -2.46 -15.47
N PHE A 122 -1.45 -2.75 -15.43
CA PHE A 122 -0.63 -3.05 -16.59
C PHE A 122 -0.64 -4.56 -16.82
N THR A 123 -1.12 -5.00 -17.98
CA THR A 123 -1.15 -6.43 -18.36
C THR A 123 -0.07 -6.71 -19.39
N HIS A 124 0.75 -7.72 -19.15
CA HIS A 124 1.85 -8.11 -20.02
C HIS A 124 1.44 -9.22 -21.00
N GLU A 125 2.20 -9.38 -22.09
CA GLU A 125 1.95 -10.44 -23.10
C GLU A 125 1.99 -11.87 -22.53
N ASP A 126 2.64 -12.07 -21.38
CA ASP A 126 2.69 -13.35 -20.64
C ASP A 126 1.50 -13.57 -19.68
N ASN A 127 0.49 -12.69 -19.72
CA ASN A 127 -0.67 -12.63 -18.83
C ASN A 127 -0.36 -12.33 -17.36
N THR A 128 0.86 -11.91 -17.04
CA THR A 128 1.13 -11.34 -15.71
C THR A 128 0.68 -9.89 -15.63
N THR A 129 0.40 -9.41 -14.43
CA THR A 129 -0.03 -8.03 -14.19
C THR A 129 0.85 -7.32 -13.17
N SER A 130 0.93 -6.00 -13.29
CA SER A 130 1.41 -5.10 -12.24
C SER A 130 0.39 -3.98 -12.03
N THR A 131 0.26 -3.52 -10.79
CA THR A 131 -0.73 -2.50 -10.41
C THR A 131 -0.03 -1.26 -9.86
N SER A 132 -0.57 -0.09 -10.18
CA SER A 132 -0.16 1.19 -9.59
C SER A 132 -1.38 2.07 -9.38
N GLU A 133 -1.32 3.01 -8.45
CA GLU A 133 -2.42 3.97 -8.26
C GLU A 133 -2.41 5.02 -9.38
N LEU A 134 -3.54 5.17 -10.07
CA LEU A 134 -3.85 6.40 -10.80
C LEU A 134 -4.68 7.29 -9.90
N ARG A 135 -4.16 8.48 -9.63
CA ARG A 135 -4.84 9.49 -8.81
C ARG A 135 -4.95 10.81 -9.55
N SER A 136 -5.82 11.68 -9.08
CA SER A 136 -5.82 13.08 -9.43
C SER A 136 -6.34 13.91 -8.28
N GLU A 137 -5.60 14.97 -7.98
CA GLU A 137 -6.11 16.13 -7.23
C GLU A 137 -7.33 16.74 -7.97
N PRO A 138 -8.20 17.46 -7.26
CA PRO A 138 -9.30 18.20 -7.88
C PRO A 138 -8.84 19.00 -9.10
N TRP A 139 -9.58 18.91 -10.20
CA TRP A 139 -9.31 19.75 -11.38
C TRP A 139 -9.39 21.25 -11.05
N TYR A 140 -10.11 21.61 -9.99
CA TYR A 140 -10.13 22.94 -9.41
C TYR A 140 -10.43 22.81 -7.91
N ALA A 141 -9.78 23.64 -7.11
CA ALA A 141 -10.14 23.90 -5.73
C ALA A 141 -9.84 25.37 -5.42
N PHE A 142 -10.71 26.03 -4.66
CA PHE A 142 -10.59 27.47 -4.39
C PHE A 142 -9.49 27.78 -3.37
N LEU A 143 -9.48 27.06 -2.24
CA LEU A 143 -8.54 27.32 -1.13
C LEU A 143 -7.14 26.76 -1.37
N THR A 144 -7.03 25.67 -2.14
CA THR A 144 -5.75 24.99 -2.40
C THR A 144 -5.59 24.82 -3.90
N ILE A 145 -4.86 25.75 -4.54
CA ILE A 145 -4.75 25.80 -6.00
C ILE A 145 -3.53 24.97 -6.42
N ASN A 146 -3.71 23.64 -6.44
CA ASN A 146 -2.70 22.70 -6.90
C ASN A 146 -2.30 22.94 -8.35
N ARG A 147 -1.03 22.74 -8.68
CA ARG A 147 -0.48 23.08 -10.00
C ARG A 147 -0.35 21.83 -10.89
N GLY A 148 -1.33 21.64 -11.77
CA GLY A 148 -1.24 20.67 -12.85
C GLY A 148 -0.26 21.04 -13.97
N GLU A 149 -0.02 20.10 -14.89
CA GLU A 149 0.83 20.28 -16.08
C GLU A 149 0.18 21.22 -17.11
N ILE A 150 -1.13 21.08 -17.32
CA ILE A 150 -1.90 22.00 -18.17
C ILE A 150 -2.83 22.81 -17.27
N ILE A 151 -2.63 24.13 -17.27
CA ILE A 151 -3.42 25.09 -16.52
C ILE A 151 -4.31 25.85 -17.50
N LEU A 152 -5.62 25.85 -17.27
CA LEU A 152 -6.60 26.61 -18.03
C LEU A 152 -7.12 27.78 -17.19
N PRO A 153 -7.29 28.97 -17.80
CA PRO A 153 -7.47 30.23 -17.07
C PRO A 153 -8.85 30.42 -16.42
N TYR A 154 -9.82 29.58 -16.74
CA TYR A 154 -11.18 29.67 -16.22
C TYR A 154 -11.91 28.34 -16.49
N ARG A 155 -13.15 28.22 -16.01
CA ARG A 155 -14.09 27.15 -16.36
C ARG A 155 -15.46 27.71 -16.71
N TYR A 156 -16.19 26.99 -17.55
CA TYR A 156 -17.60 27.27 -17.77
C TYR A 156 -18.43 26.62 -16.69
N THR A 157 -19.32 27.38 -16.06
CA THR A 157 -20.37 26.83 -15.20
C THR A 157 -21.60 26.51 -16.06
N ALA A 158 -22.65 25.95 -15.45
CA ALA A 158 -23.90 25.68 -16.15
C ALA A 158 -24.46 26.91 -16.89
N ASN A 159 -24.27 28.12 -16.33
CA ASN A 159 -24.89 29.35 -16.82
C ASN A 159 -23.90 30.51 -17.07
N GLY A 160 -22.59 30.30 -16.92
CA GLY A 160 -21.62 31.40 -16.98
C GLY A 160 -20.16 30.95 -17.02
N THR A 161 -19.26 31.84 -16.59
CA THR A 161 -17.82 31.61 -16.52
C THR A 161 -17.34 31.88 -15.10
N ASN A 162 -16.57 30.96 -14.52
CA ASN A 162 -15.84 31.15 -13.28
C ASN A 162 -14.34 31.25 -13.62
N PHE A 163 -13.68 32.30 -13.16
CA PHE A 163 -12.29 32.62 -13.53
C PHE A 163 -11.23 31.94 -12.64
N ASN A 164 -11.62 31.03 -11.76
CA ASN A 164 -10.65 30.17 -11.07
C ASN A 164 -10.02 29.21 -12.09
N THR A 165 -8.71 29.01 -11.97
CA THR A 165 -7.97 28.13 -12.86
C THR A 165 -8.43 26.68 -12.73
N THR A 166 -8.29 25.92 -13.81
CA THR A 166 -8.52 24.48 -13.84
C THR A 166 -7.29 23.74 -14.35
N HIS A 167 -7.11 22.49 -13.93
CA HIS A 167 -5.84 21.80 -14.00
C HIS A 167 -6.00 20.38 -14.53
N ILE A 168 -5.08 19.98 -15.42
CA ILE A 168 -4.86 18.58 -15.84
C ILE A 168 -3.45 18.19 -15.37
N TYR A 169 -3.36 17.06 -14.68
CA TYR A 169 -2.14 16.57 -14.04
C TYR A 169 -1.44 15.53 -14.90
N GLU A 170 -0.12 15.40 -14.73
CA GLU A 170 0.70 14.37 -15.38
C GLU A 170 1.27 13.42 -14.32
N TYR A 171 1.04 12.12 -14.47
CA TYR A 171 1.67 11.07 -13.66
C TYR A 171 2.43 10.09 -14.54
N SER A 172 3.57 9.61 -14.06
CA SER A 172 4.43 8.67 -14.78
C SER A 172 4.74 7.44 -13.95
N TYR A 173 4.74 6.28 -14.60
CA TYR A 173 4.88 4.96 -13.99
C TYR A 173 6.02 4.19 -14.65
N ALA A 174 6.87 3.59 -13.84
CA ALA A 174 7.87 2.64 -14.33
C ALA A 174 7.17 1.38 -14.87
N LEU A 175 7.67 0.85 -15.99
CA LEU A 175 7.23 -0.43 -16.54
C LEU A 175 8.34 -1.48 -16.40
N SER A 176 7.93 -2.74 -16.30
CA SER A 176 8.86 -3.87 -16.21
C SER A 176 9.74 -3.96 -17.47
N ASN A 177 11.06 -3.81 -17.33
CA ASN A 177 11.98 -3.80 -18.47
C ASN A 177 12.20 -5.19 -19.12
N ASP A 178 11.79 -6.26 -18.43
CA ASP A 178 11.89 -7.65 -18.86
C ASP A 178 10.62 -8.18 -19.55
N LYS A 179 9.52 -7.43 -19.52
CA LYS A 179 8.21 -7.85 -20.06
C LYS A 179 7.69 -6.88 -21.10
N GLN A 180 6.92 -7.38 -22.05
CA GLN A 180 6.20 -6.56 -23.01
C GLN A 180 4.80 -6.23 -22.49
N LEU A 181 4.42 -4.95 -22.61
CA LEU A 181 3.10 -4.47 -22.20
C LEU A 181 2.09 -4.77 -23.32
N ALA A 182 1.01 -5.47 -22.98
CA ALA A 182 -0.07 -5.81 -23.91
C ALA A 182 -1.25 -4.82 -23.78
N SER A 183 -1.61 -4.45 -22.56
CA SER A 183 -2.72 -3.51 -22.33
C SER A 183 -2.63 -2.76 -21.01
N ILE A 184 -3.36 -1.65 -20.92
CA ILE A 184 -3.53 -0.84 -19.71
C ILE A 184 -5.02 -0.81 -19.37
N THR A 185 -5.41 -1.35 -18.22
CA THR A 185 -6.78 -1.23 -17.72
C THR A 185 -6.89 -0.03 -16.80
N LEU A 186 -7.75 0.92 -17.17
CA LEU A 186 -8.06 2.10 -16.38
C LEU A 186 -8.91 1.76 -15.16
N PRO A 187 -8.82 2.53 -14.07
CA PRO A 187 -9.64 2.29 -12.88
C PRO A 187 -11.14 2.45 -13.17
N LYS A 188 -11.98 1.95 -12.25
CA LYS A 188 -13.43 2.11 -12.30
C LYS A 188 -13.89 3.12 -11.25
N THR A 189 -13.90 4.39 -11.60
CA THR A 189 -14.30 5.51 -10.74
C THR A 189 -15.62 6.10 -11.24
N THR A 190 -16.74 5.43 -10.94
CA THR A 190 -18.07 5.82 -11.49
C THR A 190 -18.95 6.60 -10.51
N ASN A 191 -18.52 6.76 -9.25
CA ASN A 191 -19.30 7.41 -8.22
C ASN A 191 -19.15 8.94 -8.32
N THR A 192 -20.25 9.65 -8.58
CA THR A 192 -20.25 11.12 -8.70
C THR A 192 -20.10 11.84 -7.37
N THR A 193 -20.29 11.14 -6.24
CA THR A 193 -20.19 11.73 -4.89
C THR A 193 -18.74 11.72 -4.41
N THR A 194 -18.03 10.61 -4.60
CA THR A 194 -16.60 10.49 -4.23
C THR A 194 -15.66 10.91 -5.36
N GLY A 195 -16.22 11.37 -6.49
CA GLY A 195 -15.49 11.79 -7.67
C GLY A 195 -15.10 10.69 -8.66
N ARG A 196 -14.79 11.13 -9.87
CA ARG A 196 -14.48 10.30 -11.03
C ARG A 196 -13.18 10.75 -11.69
N LEU A 197 -12.40 9.80 -12.19
CA LEU A 197 -11.19 10.07 -12.96
C LEU A 197 -11.48 10.18 -14.45
N HIS A 198 -10.76 11.11 -15.07
CA HIS A 198 -10.86 11.43 -16.48
C HIS A 198 -9.47 11.45 -17.11
N VAL A 199 -9.22 10.54 -18.05
CA VAL A 199 -7.96 10.47 -18.80
C VAL A 199 -8.09 11.21 -20.13
N PHE A 200 -7.19 12.16 -20.36
CA PHE A 200 -7.11 12.96 -21.59
C PHE A 200 -6.15 12.37 -22.61
N ALA A 201 -5.02 11.83 -22.17
CA ALA A 201 -4.03 11.19 -23.03
C ALA A 201 -3.16 10.21 -22.24
N ILE A 202 -2.64 9.20 -22.95
CA ILE A 202 -1.63 8.26 -22.44
C ILE A 202 -0.50 8.24 -23.46
N SER A 203 0.74 8.25 -22.98
CA SER A 203 1.93 8.08 -23.80
C SER A 203 2.89 7.10 -23.15
N LEU A 204 3.56 6.29 -23.96
CA LEU A 204 4.57 5.35 -23.51
C LEU A 204 5.94 5.86 -23.89
N TRP A 205 6.97 5.63 -23.08
CA TRP A 205 8.35 5.87 -23.50
C TRP A 205 8.94 4.58 -24.06
N GLN A 206 9.23 4.55 -25.35
CA GLN A 206 9.97 3.46 -25.98
C GLN A 206 11.47 3.71 -25.82
N GLY A 207 12.23 2.69 -25.45
CA GLY A 207 13.68 2.78 -25.38
C GLY A 207 14.35 1.41 -25.34
N THR A 208 15.61 1.34 -25.75
CA THR A 208 16.42 0.10 -25.72
C THR A 208 17.83 0.28 -25.15
N GLU A 209 18.20 1.51 -24.79
CA GLU A 209 19.53 1.87 -24.29
C GLU A 209 19.45 3.00 -23.26
N VAL A 210 20.61 3.42 -22.74
CA VAL A 210 20.72 4.61 -21.92
C VAL A 210 20.49 5.84 -22.79
N SER A 211 19.53 6.70 -22.43
CA SER A 211 19.17 7.85 -23.26
C SER A 211 18.68 9.04 -22.44
N VAL A 212 18.74 10.23 -23.04
CA VAL A 212 18.20 11.44 -22.43
C VAL A 212 16.72 11.57 -22.79
N GLN A 213 15.86 11.54 -21.78
CA GLN A 213 14.43 11.74 -21.96
C GLN A 213 14.10 13.21 -22.18
N SER A 214 14.62 14.08 -21.30
CA SER A 214 14.27 15.49 -21.30
C SER A 214 15.36 16.38 -20.73
N ILE A 215 15.32 17.64 -21.15
CA ILE A 215 16.12 18.76 -20.62
C ILE A 215 15.15 19.82 -20.12
N ARG A 216 15.34 20.27 -18.87
CA ARG A 216 14.52 21.28 -18.22
C ARG A 216 15.40 22.45 -17.75
N PRO A 217 15.37 23.60 -18.45
CA PRO A 217 15.96 24.83 -17.95
C PRO A 217 15.24 25.29 -16.69
N THR A 218 15.95 25.37 -15.56
CA THR A 218 15.38 25.88 -14.31
C THR A 218 15.75 27.36 -14.13
N GLN A 219 15.02 28.09 -13.29
CA GLN A 219 15.47 29.40 -12.82
C GLN A 219 16.27 29.32 -11.51
N LYS A 220 16.65 28.10 -11.07
CA LYS A 220 17.54 27.84 -9.93
C LYS A 220 19.00 28.12 -10.30
N TRP A 221 19.83 28.39 -9.29
CA TRP A 221 21.23 28.69 -9.50
C TRP A 221 22.15 28.18 -8.39
N LEU A 222 23.42 28.00 -8.75
CA LEU A 222 24.52 27.89 -7.79
C LEU A 222 25.02 29.30 -7.44
N GLY A 223 25.57 29.48 -6.24
CA GLY A 223 25.84 30.79 -5.63
C GLY A 223 26.75 31.80 -6.37
N ASN A 224 27.24 31.48 -7.57
CA ASN A 224 27.97 32.36 -8.48
C ASN A 224 27.13 32.82 -9.70
N GLY A 225 25.82 32.58 -9.71
CA GLY A 225 24.93 32.87 -10.84
C GLY A 225 24.98 31.83 -11.96
N THR A 226 25.55 30.65 -11.71
CA THR A 226 25.51 29.50 -12.62
C THR A 226 24.11 28.91 -12.59
N GLN A 227 23.41 28.91 -13.73
CA GLN A 227 22.07 28.33 -13.85
C GLN A 227 22.14 26.81 -13.65
N ILE A 228 21.15 26.25 -12.95
CA ILE A 228 20.94 24.81 -12.87
C ILE A 228 20.06 24.36 -14.05
N VAL A 229 20.48 23.33 -14.76
CA VAL A 229 19.67 22.67 -15.80
C VAL A 229 19.47 21.23 -15.38
N GLU A 230 18.23 20.79 -15.35
CA GLU A 230 17.89 19.41 -15.01
C GLU A 230 17.82 18.55 -16.27
N VAL A 231 18.42 17.37 -16.22
CA VAL A 231 18.39 16.39 -17.31
C VAL A 231 17.88 15.06 -16.77
N THR A 232 16.86 14.52 -17.43
CA THR A 232 16.28 13.21 -17.08
C THR A 232 16.87 12.14 -17.98
N ILE A 233 17.43 11.10 -17.38
CA ILE A 233 18.13 10.01 -18.07
C ILE A 233 17.47 8.68 -17.71
N ASN A 234 17.15 7.90 -18.75
CA ASN A 234 16.55 6.58 -18.64
C ASN A 234 17.61 5.53 -18.96
N ASN A 235 17.53 4.37 -18.31
CA ASN A 235 18.24 3.18 -18.76
C ASN A 235 17.24 2.08 -19.16
N ALA A 236 16.90 2.06 -20.45
CA ALA A 236 16.10 0.98 -21.05
C ALA A 236 16.97 -0.17 -21.61
N GLY A 237 18.28 -0.13 -21.35
CA GLY A 237 19.23 -1.17 -21.75
C GLY A 237 19.18 -2.40 -20.84
N THR A 238 20.11 -3.33 -21.07
CA THR A 238 20.24 -4.58 -20.30
C THR A 238 21.27 -4.52 -19.18
N ASP A 239 22.17 -3.54 -19.20
CA ASP A 239 23.30 -3.44 -18.29
C ASP A 239 23.19 -2.20 -17.39
N CYS A 240 23.63 -2.31 -16.13
CA CYS A 240 23.73 -1.16 -15.25
C CYS A 240 24.92 -0.28 -15.62
N VAL A 241 24.71 1.04 -15.69
CA VAL A 241 25.82 1.99 -15.65
C VAL A 241 26.41 1.98 -14.24
N SER A 242 27.71 1.73 -14.13
CA SER A 242 28.42 1.54 -12.86
C SER A 242 29.92 1.89 -12.97
N GLY A 243 30.71 1.63 -11.92
CA GLY A 243 32.14 1.90 -11.91
C GLY A 243 32.44 3.40 -11.83
N LYS A 244 32.93 3.98 -12.94
CA LYS A 244 33.15 5.44 -13.02
C LYS A 244 31.86 6.24 -13.14
N GLY A 245 30.72 5.60 -13.43
CA GLY A 245 29.43 6.27 -13.61
C GLY A 245 29.31 7.01 -14.94
N LEU A 246 28.17 7.69 -15.12
CA LEU A 246 27.82 8.49 -16.28
C LEU A 246 28.10 9.97 -16.00
N GLU A 247 28.98 10.59 -16.78
CA GLU A 247 29.13 12.04 -16.84
C GLU A 247 28.18 12.63 -17.89
N VAL A 248 27.50 13.71 -17.51
CA VAL A 248 26.51 14.39 -18.33
C VAL A 248 26.97 15.83 -18.51
N THR A 249 27.07 16.27 -19.77
CA THR A 249 27.49 17.62 -20.12
C THR A 249 26.57 18.23 -21.17
N LEU A 250 26.50 19.55 -21.19
CA LEU A 250 25.68 20.33 -22.11
C LEU A 250 26.58 21.28 -22.91
N SER A 251 26.42 21.29 -24.24
CA SER A 251 27.14 22.20 -25.12
C SER A 251 26.27 22.70 -26.26
N GLY A 252 26.52 23.91 -26.76
CA GLY A 252 25.75 24.50 -27.87
C GLY A 252 25.55 26.00 -27.69
N GLY A 253 25.60 26.75 -28.80
CA GLY A 253 25.51 28.21 -28.77
C GLY A 253 26.61 28.86 -27.91
N ASN A 254 26.22 29.81 -27.05
CA ASN A 254 27.09 30.49 -26.08
C ASN A 254 27.04 29.86 -24.68
N ILE A 255 26.67 28.57 -24.56
CA ILE A 255 26.57 27.88 -23.27
C ILE A 255 27.80 27.04 -23.00
N THR A 256 28.27 27.06 -21.76
CA THR A 256 29.34 26.18 -21.27
C THR A 256 28.90 25.53 -19.96
N THR A 257 29.02 24.20 -19.86
CA THR A 257 28.91 23.47 -18.60
C THR A 257 30.12 23.79 -17.72
N ILE A 258 29.84 24.29 -16.51
CA ILE A 258 30.83 24.56 -15.46
C ILE A 258 30.84 23.43 -14.44
N VAL A 259 29.66 22.88 -14.12
CA VAL A 259 29.50 21.75 -13.21
C VAL A 259 28.81 20.62 -13.99
N PRO A 260 29.54 19.56 -14.38
CA PRO A 260 28.94 18.42 -15.06
C PRO A 260 28.05 17.64 -14.09
N GLY A 261 27.03 17.01 -14.66
CA GLY A 261 26.13 16.11 -13.94
C GLY A 261 26.77 14.74 -13.85
N HIS A 262 26.53 14.02 -12.76
CA HIS A 262 27.14 12.72 -12.59
C HIS A 262 26.18 11.69 -11.98
N ILE A 263 26.04 10.53 -12.63
CA ILE A 263 25.21 9.42 -12.16
C ILE A 263 26.10 8.20 -11.93
N LYS A 264 26.31 7.84 -10.67
CA LYS A 264 27.19 6.73 -10.29
C LYS A 264 26.61 5.34 -10.62
N ARG A 265 25.30 5.20 -10.43
CA ARG A 265 24.54 3.96 -10.66
C ARG A 265 23.22 4.27 -11.34
N LEU A 266 22.97 3.62 -12.48
CA LEU A 266 21.69 3.66 -13.20
C LEU A 266 21.46 2.26 -13.80
N CYS A 267 20.57 1.49 -13.20
CA CYS A 267 20.30 0.11 -13.60
C CYS A 267 19.14 0.00 -14.61
N PRO A 268 19.02 -1.13 -15.32
CA PRO A 268 17.91 -1.38 -16.24
C PRO A 268 16.54 -1.10 -15.61
N GLY A 269 15.69 -0.34 -16.31
CA GLY A 269 14.36 0.08 -15.83
C GLY A 269 14.35 1.30 -14.91
N ASP A 270 15.52 1.83 -14.52
CA ASP A 270 15.62 2.99 -13.64
C ASP A 270 15.75 4.31 -14.42
N GLN A 271 15.30 5.40 -13.78
CA GLN A 271 15.38 6.78 -14.27
C GLN A 271 16.01 7.66 -13.21
N LYS A 272 16.90 8.55 -13.62
CA LYS A 272 17.46 9.58 -12.73
C LYS A 272 17.43 10.96 -13.36
N ARG A 273 17.13 11.94 -12.52
CA ARG A 273 17.29 13.35 -12.82
C ARG A 273 18.63 13.83 -12.28
N VAL A 274 19.38 14.59 -13.08
CA VAL A 274 20.68 15.13 -12.70
C VAL A 274 20.77 16.62 -12.98
N ASN A 275 21.39 17.34 -12.06
CA ASN A 275 21.57 18.80 -12.13
C ASN A 275 22.90 19.11 -12.82
N LEU A 276 22.86 20.01 -13.81
CA LEU A 276 24.02 20.58 -14.51
C LEU A 276 24.16 22.05 -14.14
N GLY A 277 25.38 22.49 -13.82
CA GLY A 277 25.67 23.92 -13.70
C GLY A 277 26.16 24.49 -15.03
N VAL A 278 25.42 25.44 -15.61
CA VAL A 278 25.76 26.07 -16.88
C VAL A 278 25.87 27.60 -16.79
N THR A 279 26.72 28.17 -17.65
CA THR A 279 26.85 29.63 -17.81
C THR A 279 26.66 30.04 -19.26
N GLY A 280 26.12 31.23 -19.47
CA GLY A 280 25.82 31.81 -20.78
C GLY A 280 24.31 32.00 -20.99
N ARG A 281 23.94 32.49 -22.17
CA ARG A 281 22.54 32.59 -22.61
C ARG A 281 22.42 32.06 -24.02
N SER A 282 21.43 31.21 -24.28
CA SER A 282 21.19 30.65 -25.60
C SER A 282 19.71 30.33 -25.76
N MET A 283 19.17 30.63 -26.94
CA MET A 283 17.84 30.22 -27.36
C MET A 283 18.01 29.49 -28.68
N GLY A 284 17.98 28.17 -28.65
CA GLY A 284 18.27 27.36 -29.84
C GLY A 284 18.60 25.91 -29.53
N THR A 285 19.29 25.26 -30.47
CA THR A 285 19.68 23.85 -30.34
C THR A 285 20.87 23.69 -29.39
N VAL A 286 20.74 22.78 -28.43
CA VAL A 286 21.80 22.35 -27.53
C VAL A 286 22.03 20.85 -27.67
N SER A 287 23.23 20.40 -27.33
CA SER A 287 23.62 19.00 -27.31
C SER A 287 23.92 18.55 -25.89
N ILE A 288 23.25 17.48 -25.45
CA ILE A 288 23.62 16.76 -24.23
C ILE A 288 24.53 15.62 -24.60
N THR A 289 25.70 15.54 -23.96
CA THR A 289 26.64 14.44 -24.12
C THR A 289 26.64 13.57 -22.87
N LEU A 290 26.40 12.27 -23.08
CA LEU A 290 26.52 11.22 -22.08
C LEU A 290 27.85 10.51 -22.26
N ASN A 291 28.62 10.34 -21.18
CA ASN A 291 29.95 9.75 -21.22
C ASN A 291 30.23 8.87 -20.00
N ASP A 292 30.37 7.56 -20.17
CA ASP A 292 30.80 6.63 -19.09
C ASP A 292 32.26 6.16 -19.23
N GLY A 293 32.97 6.70 -20.22
CA GLY A 293 34.33 6.32 -20.61
C GLY A 293 34.41 5.25 -21.71
N SER A 294 33.35 4.47 -21.91
CA SER A 294 33.22 3.47 -22.98
C SER A 294 32.15 3.85 -24.01
N LEU A 295 31.05 4.43 -23.54
CA LEU A 295 29.97 5.04 -24.28
C LEU A 295 30.20 6.55 -24.34
N ARG A 296 30.10 7.12 -25.55
CA ARG A 296 30.00 8.57 -25.75
C ARG A 296 28.88 8.86 -26.74
N GLN A 297 27.72 9.21 -26.22
CA GLN A 297 26.53 9.51 -27.00
C GLN A 297 26.21 11.01 -26.89
N SER A 298 25.63 11.58 -27.94
CA SER A 298 25.15 12.96 -27.90
C SER A 298 23.78 13.07 -28.54
N GLN A 299 22.88 13.79 -27.88
CA GLN A 299 21.51 14.01 -28.31
C GLN A 299 21.26 15.51 -28.46
N LEU A 300 20.57 15.90 -29.51
CA LEU A 300 20.24 17.30 -29.79
C LEU A 300 18.84 17.61 -29.26
N PHE A 301 18.70 18.79 -28.66
CA PHE A 301 17.42 19.33 -28.21
C PHE A 301 17.26 20.72 -28.80
N ASP A 302 16.19 20.93 -29.55
CA ASP A 302 15.88 22.20 -30.19
C ASP A 302 15.05 23.11 -29.26
N LYS A 303 15.15 24.43 -29.49
CA LYS A 303 14.35 25.47 -28.81
C LYS A 303 14.49 25.48 -27.28
N VAL A 304 15.68 25.17 -26.76
CA VAL A 304 15.95 25.27 -25.32
C VAL A 304 16.31 26.71 -24.98
N ASP A 305 15.57 27.33 -24.05
CA ASP A 305 15.85 28.67 -23.53
C ASP A 305 16.67 28.59 -22.24
N LEU A 306 17.96 28.90 -22.36
CA LEU A 306 18.94 28.87 -21.26
C LEU A 306 19.37 30.28 -20.89
N GLY A 307 19.49 30.53 -19.59
CA GLY A 307 19.83 31.80 -18.96
C GLY A 307 18.87 32.13 -17.83
N LEU A 308 19.40 32.76 -16.78
CA LEU A 308 18.58 33.33 -15.71
C LEU A 308 17.87 34.59 -16.22
N SER A 309 16.56 34.68 -15.98
CA SER A 309 15.70 35.80 -16.36
C SER A 309 15.12 36.49 -15.12
N THR A 310 14.84 37.79 -15.23
CA THR A 310 14.10 38.54 -14.20
C THR A 310 12.64 38.10 -14.22
N TRP A 311 12.05 37.85 -13.06
CA TRP A 311 10.63 37.54 -12.96
C TRP A 311 9.79 38.81 -13.15
N THR A 312 8.68 38.68 -13.87
CA THR A 312 7.64 39.72 -14.02
C THR A 312 6.33 39.18 -13.46
N SER A 313 5.32 40.03 -13.26
CA SER A 313 3.98 39.58 -12.81
C SER A 313 3.16 38.83 -13.87
N GLU A 314 3.70 38.66 -15.09
CA GLU A 314 3.11 37.78 -16.09
C GLU A 314 3.17 36.31 -15.66
N LEU A 315 2.05 35.59 -15.80
CA LEU A 315 1.87 34.23 -15.30
C LEU A 315 2.91 33.23 -15.84
N ASP A 316 3.24 33.32 -17.12
CA ASP A 316 4.27 32.47 -17.75
C ASP A 316 5.67 32.72 -17.19
N SER A 317 5.95 33.94 -16.73
CA SER A 317 7.22 34.29 -16.08
C SER A 317 7.26 33.72 -14.66
N LEU A 318 6.18 33.88 -13.89
CA LEU A 318 6.07 33.38 -12.52
C LEU A 318 6.18 31.84 -12.46
N ALA A 319 5.58 31.15 -13.42
CA ALA A 319 5.59 29.68 -13.53
C ALA A 319 6.99 29.06 -13.66
N GLN A 320 8.02 29.85 -13.95
CA GLN A 320 9.40 29.38 -14.05
C GLN A 320 10.13 29.33 -12.70
N HIS A 321 9.56 29.93 -11.65
CA HIS A 321 10.05 29.74 -10.28
C HIS A 321 9.67 28.35 -9.77
N GLU A 322 10.53 27.77 -8.94
CA GLU A 322 10.40 26.41 -8.43
C GLU A 322 11.09 26.26 -7.08
N ALA A 323 10.75 25.19 -6.36
CA ALA A 323 11.33 24.90 -5.06
C ALA A 323 12.86 24.75 -5.16
N PRO A 324 13.63 25.37 -4.25
CA PRO A 324 15.08 25.31 -4.30
C PRO A 324 15.63 24.00 -3.74
N ASP A 325 16.82 23.60 -4.20
CA ASP A 325 17.45 22.32 -3.82
C ASP A 325 17.61 22.16 -2.28
N TRP A 326 17.78 23.26 -1.53
CA TRP A 326 17.84 23.18 -0.06
C TRP A 326 16.51 22.74 0.55
N TYR A 327 15.38 23.15 -0.03
CA TYR A 327 14.03 22.76 0.42
C TYR A 327 13.74 21.32 0.02
N ASP A 328 14.14 20.93 -1.19
CA ASP A 328 14.04 19.55 -1.66
C ASP A 328 14.83 18.58 -0.77
N GLY A 329 16.01 18.97 -0.30
CA GLY A 329 16.85 18.20 0.60
C GLY A 329 16.49 18.29 2.08
N ALA A 330 15.63 19.24 2.48
CA ALA A 330 15.31 19.53 3.88
C ALA A 330 14.44 18.47 4.55
N LYS A 331 13.47 17.90 3.83
CA LYS A 331 12.59 16.77 4.21
C LYS A 331 11.70 16.93 5.45
N PHE A 332 12.18 17.55 6.52
CA PHE A 332 11.48 17.64 7.80
C PHE A 332 11.52 19.06 8.36
N GLY A 333 10.35 19.58 8.71
CA GLY A 333 10.17 20.90 9.32
C GLY A 333 9.19 20.87 10.49
N ILE A 334 9.23 21.94 11.29
CA ILE A 334 8.28 22.15 12.39
C ILE A 334 7.30 23.28 12.04
N PHE A 335 6.01 23.01 12.12
CA PHE A 335 4.96 24.01 12.04
C PHE A 335 4.59 24.49 13.45
N ILE A 336 4.15 25.73 13.59
CA ILE A 336 3.84 26.31 14.89
C ILE A 336 2.58 27.18 14.76
N HIS A 337 1.43 26.67 15.22
CA HIS A 337 0.20 27.43 15.34
C HIS A 337 0.06 28.06 16.72
N TRP A 338 0.39 29.35 16.81
CA TRP A 338 0.36 30.10 18.06
C TRP A 338 -0.24 31.49 17.92
N GLY A 339 -1.25 31.78 18.74
CA GLY A 339 -1.94 33.07 18.77
C GLY A 339 -2.94 33.14 19.92
N PRO A 340 -3.80 34.18 19.97
CA PRO A 340 -4.76 34.37 21.05
C PRO A 340 -5.72 33.20 21.26
N TYR A 341 -6.00 32.40 20.22
CA TYR A 341 -6.80 31.18 20.32
C TYR A 341 -6.20 30.11 21.25
N ALA A 342 -4.91 30.20 21.60
CA ALA A 342 -4.31 29.33 22.63
C ALA A 342 -4.82 29.63 24.05
N VAL A 343 -5.44 30.80 24.28
CA VAL A 343 -6.06 31.19 25.57
C VAL A 343 -7.32 30.38 25.87
N PRO A 344 -8.32 30.29 24.97
CA PRO A 344 -9.39 29.32 25.12
C PRO A 344 -8.90 27.89 24.91
N GLY A 345 -8.06 27.66 23.89
CA GLY A 345 -7.42 26.38 23.57
C GLY A 345 -8.36 25.19 23.68
N TRP A 346 -9.43 25.17 22.89
CA TRP A 346 -10.50 24.17 22.96
C TRP A 346 -10.89 23.72 21.55
N GLY A 347 -10.97 22.42 21.31
CA GLY A 347 -11.46 21.85 20.06
C GLY A 347 -12.01 20.40 20.14
N ASN A 348 -12.17 19.83 21.35
CA ASN A 348 -12.31 18.38 21.61
C ASN A 348 -13.25 17.63 20.64
N SER A 349 -12.70 16.63 19.96
CA SER A 349 -13.12 16.31 18.61
C SER A 349 -13.29 14.79 18.39
N THR A 350 -14.11 14.15 19.24
CA THR A 350 -14.66 12.82 18.92
C THR A 350 -16.19 12.86 18.85
N PRO A 351 -16.82 12.38 17.75
CA PRO A 351 -16.22 11.78 16.54
C PRO A 351 -15.85 12.79 15.44
N HIS A 352 -15.88 14.11 15.69
CA HIS A 352 -15.72 15.15 14.67
C HIS A 352 -14.39 15.90 14.82
N GLU A 353 -13.59 16.03 13.76
CA GLU A 353 -12.39 16.86 13.75
C GLU A 353 -12.76 18.36 13.82
N SER A 354 -12.21 19.11 14.79
CA SER A 354 -12.47 20.55 14.91
C SER A 354 -11.29 21.29 15.55
N TYR A 355 -10.73 22.23 14.80
CA TYR A 355 -9.48 22.88 15.15
C TYR A 355 -9.62 23.94 16.24
N ALA A 356 -8.70 23.97 17.20
CA ALA A 356 -8.75 24.90 18.33
C ALA A 356 -8.44 26.34 17.91
N GLU A 357 -7.61 26.54 16.89
CA GLU A 357 -7.35 27.86 16.31
C GLU A 357 -8.57 28.47 15.60
N TRP A 358 -9.60 27.65 15.35
CA TRP A 358 -10.90 28.05 14.80
C TRP A 358 -11.94 28.46 15.84
N PHE A 359 -11.55 28.54 17.12
CA PHE A 359 -12.45 28.81 18.25
C PHE A 359 -13.42 29.98 18.01
N TRP A 360 -12.92 31.12 17.49
CA TRP A 360 -13.73 32.32 17.27
C TRP A 360 -14.81 32.12 16.19
N TRP A 361 -14.48 31.36 15.14
CA TRP A 361 -15.41 31.09 14.06
C TRP A 361 -16.50 30.11 14.51
N TYR A 362 -16.13 28.98 15.12
CA TYR A 362 -17.12 27.97 15.54
C TYR A 362 -18.11 28.52 16.58
N THR A 363 -17.63 29.29 17.57
CA THR A 363 -18.54 29.87 18.57
C THR A 363 -19.56 30.85 17.99
N THR A 364 -19.30 31.44 16.82
CA THR A 364 -20.21 32.40 16.16
C THR A 364 -21.13 31.73 15.12
N HIS A 365 -20.90 30.45 14.78
CA HIS A 365 -21.64 29.69 13.78
C HIS A 365 -22.40 28.49 14.40
N HIS A 366 -22.83 28.63 15.65
CA HIS A 366 -23.62 27.64 16.37
C HIS A 366 -25.14 27.74 16.07
N PRO A 367 -25.87 26.62 15.96
CA PRO A 367 -25.39 25.22 16.02
C PRO A 367 -24.94 24.65 14.67
N GLN A 368 -24.98 25.42 13.58
CA GLN A 368 -24.87 24.87 12.22
C GLN A 368 -23.49 24.28 11.90
N ALA A 369 -22.41 24.84 12.46
CA ALA A 369 -21.05 24.38 12.23
C ALA A 369 -20.29 23.98 13.50
N ASP A 370 -20.84 24.30 14.68
CA ASP A 370 -20.24 23.97 15.98
C ASP A 370 -20.51 22.52 16.38
N ALA A 371 -19.64 21.61 15.97
CA ALA A 371 -19.74 20.17 16.28
C ALA A 371 -19.09 19.77 17.62
N SER A 372 -18.25 20.64 18.20
CA SER A 372 -17.34 20.30 19.31
C SER A 372 -17.49 21.21 20.54
N ASP A 373 -18.72 21.66 20.79
CA ASP A 373 -19.12 22.36 22.02
C ASP A 373 -18.41 23.72 22.23
N PHE A 374 -18.02 24.41 21.16
CA PHE A 374 -17.33 25.70 21.27
C PHE A 374 -18.21 26.77 21.93
N TYR A 375 -19.50 26.80 21.54
CA TYR A 375 -20.46 27.76 22.07
C TYR A 375 -20.72 27.56 23.57
N ASP A 376 -21.00 26.35 24.06
CA ASP A 376 -21.24 26.20 25.51
C ASP A 376 -19.92 26.27 26.30
N TYR A 377 -18.77 25.86 25.73
CA TYR A 377 -17.45 26.11 26.33
C TYR A 377 -17.19 27.58 26.58
N ARG A 378 -17.40 28.44 25.57
CA ARG A 378 -17.21 29.88 25.71
C ARG A 378 -18.13 30.44 26.80
N LEU A 379 -19.40 30.03 26.82
CA LEU A 379 -20.38 30.49 27.81
C LEU A 379 -19.99 30.11 29.24
N ARG A 380 -19.63 28.84 29.47
CA ARG A 380 -19.31 28.34 30.82
C ARG A 380 -17.97 28.84 31.35
N THR A 381 -17.02 29.14 30.46
CA THR A 381 -15.66 29.53 30.84
C THR A 381 -15.50 31.04 30.99
N PHE A 382 -16.05 31.81 30.04
CA PHE A 382 -15.83 33.25 29.98
C PHE A 382 -17.09 34.09 30.25
N GLY A 383 -18.27 33.48 30.17
CA GLY A 383 -19.56 34.16 30.34
C GLY A 383 -20.09 34.81 29.06
N PRO A 384 -21.36 35.27 29.08
CA PRO A 384 -22.05 35.73 27.88
C PRO A 384 -21.54 37.07 27.33
N ASP A 385 -20.94 37.91 28.18
CA ASP A 385 -20.48 39.26 27.82
C ASP A 385 -19.04 39.29 27.26
N TRP A 386 -18.33 38.17 27.29
CA TRP A 386 -16.95 38.08 26.82
C TRP A 386 -16.88 38.08 25.29
N ASN A 387 -15.99 38.89 24.72
CA ASN A 387 -15.70 38.88 23.28
C ASN A 387 -14.34 38.23 23.01
N TYR A 388 -14.11 37.70 21.81
CA TYR A 388 -12.86 36.97 21.53
C TYR A 388 -11.60 37.81 21.79
N ASP A 389 -11.62 39.09 21.43
CA ASP A 389 -10.52 40.03 21.62
C ASP A 389 -10.19 40.36 23.09
N ASP A 390 -11.05 39.96 24.03
CA ASP A 390 -10.75 40.04 25.47
C ASP A 390 -9.67 39.01 25.86
N SER A 391 -9.47 37.94 25.07
CA SER A 391 -8.37 36.96 25.25
C SER A 391 -6.98 37.58 25.13
N PHE A 392 -6.83 38.72 24.46
CA PHE A 392 -5.50 39.27 24.14
C PHE A 392 -4.67 39.58 25.37
N VAL A 393 -5.29 39.88 26.51
CA VAL A 393 -4.57 40.15 27.76
C VAL A 393 -3.97 38.89 28.38
N ASP A 394 -4.58 37.73 28.13
CA ASP A 394 -4.17 36.43 28.67
C ASP A 394 -3.21 35.69 27.74
N TYR A 395 -3.08 36.13 26.48
CA TYR A 395 -1.99 35.76 25.59
C TYR A 395 -0.70 36.46 26.03
N THR A 396 -0.03 35.91 27.04
CA THR A 396 1.07 36.62 27.73
C THR A 396 2.45 36.34 27.19
N ALA A 397 2.69 35.16 26.58
CA ALA A 397 4.03 34.69 26.21
C ALA A 397 5.06 34.80 27.37
N SER A 398 4.61 34.70 28.62
CA SER A 398 5.44 34.96 29.82
C SER A 398 6.57 33.95 30.03
N ASN A 399 6.42 32.74 29.49
CA ASN A 399 7.40 31.65 29.49
C ASN A 399 7.96 31.35 28.08
N PHE A 400 7.72 32.23 27.10
CA PHE A 400 8.27 32.08 25.76
C PHE A 400 9.79 32.32 25.77
N ASP A 401 10.53 31.24 25.48
CA ASP A 401 11.97 31.22 25.27
C ASP A 401 12.28 30.80 23.82
N PRO A 402 12.60 31.75 22.92
CA PRO A 402 12.85 31.44 21.51
C PRO A 402 14.08 30.55 21.32
N LYS A 403 15.08 30.63 22.22
CA LYS A 403 16.25 29.75 22.17
C LYS A 403 15.87 28.31 22.49
N ALA A 404 15.03 28.10 23.50
CA ALA A 404 14.56 26.76 23.86
C ALA A 404 13.79 26.12 22.70
N TRP A 405 12.95 26.90 22.00
CA TRP A 405 12.19 26.44 20.84
C TRP A 405 13.09 26.00 19.68
N VAL A 406 14.01 26.86 19.23
CA VAL A 406 14.88 26.50 18.09
C VAL A 406 15.82 25.34 18.42
N ASN A 407 16.24 25.20 19.67
CA ASN A 407 17.00 24.04 20.12
C ASN A 407 16.16 22.76 20.07
N LEU A 408 14.89 22.80 20.50
CA LEU A 408 13.98 21.67 20.38
C LEU A 408 13.79 21.25 18.92
N PHE A 409 13.61 22.20 18.01
CA PHE A 409 13.42 21.89 16.58
C PHE A 409 14.68 21.26 15.97
N ALA A 410 15.86 21.76 16.33
CA ALA A 410 17.13 21.16 15.93
C ALA A 410 17.34 19.76 16.54
N GLU A 411 17.00 19.57 17.81
CA GLU A 411 17.03 18.28 18.50
C GLU A 411 16.10 17.25 17.84
N ALA A 412 14.92 17.69 17.37
CA ALA A 412 14.00 16.87 16.59
C ALA A 412 14.55 16.47 15.20
N GLY A 413 15.62 17.13 14.73
CA GLY A 413 16.25 16.87 13.43
C GLY A 413 15.71 17.74 12.29
N ALA A 414 14.79 18.67 12.56
CA ALA A 414 14.20 19.54 11.56
C ALA A 414 15.26 20.41 10.86
N LYS A 415 15.00 20.79 9.61
CA LYS A 415 15.87 21.67 8.79
C LYS A 415 15.26 23.04 8.55
N TYR A 416 13.98 23.19 8.86
CA TYR A 416 13.25 24.45 8.76
C TYR A 416 12.11 24.46 9.77
N PHE A 417 11.55 25.65 10.00
CA PHE A 417 10.29 25.78 10.71
C PHE A 417 9.42 26.85 10.04
N VAL A 418 8.11 26.74 10.21
CA VAL A 418 7.12 27.69 9.72
C VAL A 418 6.30 28.17 10.91
N PHE A 419 6.25 29.48 11.14
CA PHE A 419 5.55 30.05 12.28
C PHE A 419 4.31 30.83 11.82
N THR A 420 3.16 30.67 12.47
CA THR A 420 1.95 31.46 12.20
C THR A 420 2.16 32.92 12.56
N THR A 421 2.54 33.73 11.57
CA THR A 421 2.74 35.17 11.78
C THR A 421 1.40 35.87 11.93
N LYS A 422 0.38 35.39 11.20
CA LYS A 422 -1.01 35.82 11.30
C LYS A 422 -1.93 34.68 10.85
N HIS A 423 -2.87 34.29 11.71
CA HIS A 423 -3.91 33.32 11.39
C HIS A 423 -5.21 34.01 10.93
N HIS A 424 -6.28 33.27 10.67
CA HIS A 424 -7.55 33.80 10.17
C HIS A 424 -8.24 34.81 11.12
N ASP A 425 -7.88 34.83 12.41
CA ASP A 425 -8.36 35.82 13.37
C ASP A 425 -7.74 37.23 13.17
N GLY A 426 -6.71 37.32 12.33
CA GLY A 426 -5.98 38.52 11.96
C GLY A 426 -5.03 39.06 13.04
N PHE A 427 -4.77 38.32 14.12
CA PHE A 427 -3.80 38.75 15.12
C PHE A 427 -2.37 38.47 14.66
N ALA A 428 -1.55 39.52 14.59
CA ALA A 428 -0.18 39.43 14.11
C ALA A 428 0.86 39.23 15.23
N ASN A 429 1.74 38.25 15.07
CA ASN A 429 2.87 37.95 15.96
C ASN A 429 4.19 38.62 15.53
N PHE A 430 4.11 39.64 14.67
CA PHE A 430 5.25 40.39 14.13
C PHE A 430 4.91 41.88 14.09
N ASP A 431 5.93 42.73 13.87
CA ASP A 431 5.74 44.16 13.61
C ASP A 431 5.06 44.39 12.25
N THR A 432 3.78 44.74 12.29
CA THR A 432 2.93 45.04 11.14
C THR A 432 3.11 46.44 10.57
N GLY A 433 4.03 47.25 11.12
CA GLY A 433 4.22 48.64 10.73
C GLY A 433 2.96 49.47 10.94
N LEU A 434 2.51 50.17 9.89
CA LEU A 434 1.31 51.01 9.94
C LEU A 434 0.02 50.31 9.47
N THR A 435 0.09 49.03 9.09
CA THR A 435 -1.02 48.31 8.45
C THR A 435 -2.12 47.92 9.43
N SER A 436 -1.76 47.59 10.67
CA SER A 436 -2.68 47.17 11.72
C SER A 436 -2.03 47.31 13.10
N ASN A 437 -2.82 47.64 14.12
CA ASN A 437 -2.40 47.56 15.52
C ASN A 437 -2.89 46.27 16.19
N ARG A 438 -3.53 45.34 15.46
CA ARG A 438 -3.97 44.03 15.99
C ARG A 438 -2.78 43.07 16.06
N SER A 439 -1.84 43.33 16.95
CA SER A 439 -0.60 42.55 17.06
C SER A 439 -0.09 42.37 18.49
N SER A 440 0.82 41.41 18.63
CA SER A 440 1.58 41.10 19.84
C SER A 440 2.43 42.27 20.37
N LEU A 441 2.73 43.29 19.55
CA LEU A 441 3.39 44.52 20.01
C LEU A 441 2.39 45.46 20.73
N HIS A 442 1.14 45.47 20.29
CA HIS A 442 0.10 46.38 20.79
C HIS A 442 -0.82 45.76 21.84
N TYR A 443 -0.85 44.44 21.98
CA TYR A 443 -1.63 43.71 22.96
C TYR A 443 -0.88 42.48 23.48
N GLY A 444 -1.33 41.90 24.60
CA GLY A 444 -0.73 40.70 25.18
C GLY A 444 0.77 40.84 25.46
N PRO A 445 1.66 40.12 24.75
CA PRO A 445 3.08 40.01 25.09
C PRO A 445 3.87 41.32 25.07
N ARG A 446 3.44 42.31 24.28
CA ARG A 446 4.21 43.54 24.00
C ARG A 446 5.60 43.27 23.41
N ARG A 447 5.69 42.25 22.57
CA ARG A 447 6.94 41.69 22.02
C ARG A 447 6.78 41.43 20.54
N ASP A 448 7.88 41.56 19.80
CA ASP A 448 7.97 41.07 18.42
C ASP A 448 8.36 39.58 18.45
N ILE A 449 7.35 38.72 18.58
CA ILE A 449 7.53 37.28 18.78
C ILE A 449 8.28 36.64 17.60
N LEU A 450 7.92 36.99 16.36
CA LEU A 450 8.56 36.49 15.16
C LEU A 450 10.04 36.92 15.09
N GLY A 451 10.31 38.21 15.34
CA GLY A 451 11.67 38.75 15.32
C GLY A 451 12.57 38.05 16.33
N GLU A 452 12.09 37.92 17.57
CA GLU A 452 12.83 37.21 18.63
C GLU A 452 13.10 35.73 18.29
N LEU A 453 12.15 35.03 17.65
CA LEU A 453 12.33 33.65 17.21
C LEU A 453 13.35 33.54 16.06
N PHE A 454 13.27 34.43 15.07
CA PHE A 454 14.18 34.43 13.92
C PHE A 454 15.61 34.83 14.30
N ASP A 455 15.77 35.76 15.24
CA ASP A 455 17.06 36.14 15.81
C ASP A 455 17.67 34.96 16.59
N ALA A 456 16.89 34.28 17.42
CA ALA A 456 17.36 33.10 18.15
C ALA A 456 17.77 31.96 17.19
N ALA A 457 17.01 31.73 16.12
CA ALA A 457 17.36 30.77 15.07
C ALA A 457 18.68 31.18 14.40
N ALA A 458 18.84 32.44 14.01
CA ALA A 458 20.07 32.93 13.39
C ALA A 458 21.30 32.82 14.32
N GLU A 459 21.13 33.10 15.61
CA GLU A 459 22.21 33.09 16.59
C GLU A 459 22.61 31.68 17.02
N HIS A 460 21.63 30.80 17.25
CA HIS A 460 21.86 29.50 17.91
C HIS A 460 21.74 28.29 16.98
N GLN A 461 20.94 28.39 15.90
CA GLN A 461 20.68 27.31 14.96
C GLN A 461 20.68 27.81 13.51
N PRO A 462 21.78 28.42 13.02
CA PRO A 462 21.81 29.12 11.73
C PRO A 462 21.54 28.24 10.50
N SER A 463 21.56 26.91 10.65
CA SER A 463 21.19 25.96 9.62
C SER A 463 19.68 25.79 9.46
N LEU A 464 18.87 26.17 10.47
CA LEU A 464 17.42 26.15 10.38
C LEU A 464 16.93 27.26 9.44
N ARG A 465 16.24 26.87 8.38
CA ARG A 465 15.54 27.80 7.49
C ARG A 465 14.28 28.31 8.16
N ARG A 466 13.97 29.58 7.89
CA ARG A 466 12.94 30.33 8.63
C ARG A 466 11.78 30.63 7.70
N GLY A 467 10.64 30.02 7.97
CA GLY A 467 9.41 30.18 7.21
C GLY A 467 8.34 30.95 7.98
N THR A 468 7.46 31.60 7.23
CA THR A 468 6.35 32.38 7.74
C THR A 468 5.05 31.84 7.18
N TYR A 469 4.13 31.46 8.07
CA TYR A 469 2.74 31.21 7.69
C TYR A 469 1.96 32.50 7.68
N PHE A 470 1.14 32.70 6.65
CA PHE A 470 0.32 33.89 6.49
C PHE A 470 -1.08 33.56 5.96
N SER A 471 -2.10 33.75 6.79
CA SER A 471 -3.50 33.70 6.33
C SER A 471 -3.79 34.88 5.41
N LEU A 472 -4.15 34.61 4.15
CA LEU A 472 -4.58 35.64 3.22
C LEU A 472 -5.89 36.32 3.69
N PRO A 473 -6.98 35.58 3.97
CA PRO A 473 -8.20 36.19 4.45
C PRO A 473 -8.21 36.38 5.98
N GLU A 474 -9.08 37.28 6.46
CA GLU A 474 -9.39 37.48 7.88
C GLU A 474 -10.90 37.35 8.09
N TRP A 475 -11.34 36.52 9.04
CA TRP A 475 -12.77 36.20 9.17
C TRP A 475 -13.64 37.44 9.38
N PHE A 476 -13.25 38.28 10.34
CA PHE A 476 -14.09 39.37 10.85
C PHE A 476 -13.47 40.76 10.71
N ASN A 477 -12.46 40.91 9.83
CA ASN A 477 -11.97 42.22 9.46
C ASN A 477 -12.95 42.87 8.47
N PRO A 478 -13.60 44.01 8.81
CA PRO A 478 -14.59 44.63 7.95
C PRO A 478 -14.04 45.08 6.58
N ASP A 479 -12.73 45.35 6.47
CA ASP A 479 -12.13 45.80 5.21
C ASP A 479 -11.92 44.64 4.22
N PHE A 480 -11.94 43.39 4.71
CA PHE A 480 -11.97 42.20 3.86
C PHE A 480 -13.35 41.94 3.24
N GLY A 481 -14.41 42.59 3.73
CA GLY A 481 -15.80 42.39 3.30
C GLY A 481 -16.05 42.38 1.79
N PRO A 482 -15.43 43.27 0.98
CA PRO A 482 -15.54 43.23 -0.49
C PRO A 482 -15.04 41.93 -1.14
N TYR A 483 -14.19 41.16 -0.44
CA TYR A 483 -13.62 39.89 -0.87
C TYR A 483 -14.19 38.69 -0.11
N GLY A 484 -15.12 38.91 0.82
CA GLY A 484 -15.66 37.88 1.68
C GLY A 484 -16.32 36.73 0.90
N PHE A 485 -16.15 35.51 1.40
CA PHE A 485 -16.60 34.30 0.70
C PHE A 485 -17.01 33.18 1.67
N SER A 486 -17.79 32.23 1.16
CA SER A 486 -18.04 30.93 1.80
C SER A 486 -17.41 29.85 0.93
N GLN A 487 -16.78 28.85 1.54
CA GLN A 487 -16.11 27.77 0.81
C GLN A 487 -17.12 26.95 -0.02
N LEU A 488 -18.28 26.64 0.55
CA LEU A 488 -19.39 25.95 -0.08
C LEU A 488 -20.69 26.71 0.14
N ALA A 489 -21.68 26.46 -0.72
CA ALA A 489 -23.00 27.09 -0.65
C ALA A 489 -23.93 26.44 0.40
N THR A 490 -23.42 26.16 1.61
CA THR A 490 -24.20 25.60 2.73
C THR A 490 -24.01 26.47 3.98
N ASN A 491 -24.98 26.42 4.89
CA ASN A 491 -24.95 27.20 6.14
C ASN A 491 -24.01 26.63 7.21
N SER A 492 -23.53 25.40 7.04
CA SER A 492 -22.49 24.76 7.85
C SER A 492 -21.09 24.96 7.27
N SER A 493 -20.97 25.59 6.10
CA SER A 493 -19.69 25.78 5.43
C SER A 493 -18.86 26.87 6.08
N THR A 494 -17.57 26.56 6.21
CA THR A 494 -16.50 27.50 6.52
C THR A 494 -16.59 28.76 5.65
N SER A 495 -16.46 29.94 6.28
CA SER A 495 -16.59 31.23 5.60
C SER A 495 -15.70 32.32 6.18
N TRP A 496 -15.34 33.28 5.34
CA TRP A 496 -14.63 34.51 5.69
C TRP A 496 -15.53 35.69 5.33
N PRO A 497 -16.46 36.08 6.22
CA PRO A 497 -17.47 37.07 5.87
C PRO A 497 -16.90 38.48 5.71
N GLY A 498 -15.73 38.78 6.30
CA GLY A 498 -15.12 40.11 6.24
C GLY A 498 -16.02 41.19 6.86
N MET A 499 -16.64 40.87 8.00
CA MET A 499 -17.53 41.77 8.73
C MET A 499 -17.38 41.57 10.24
N LEU A 500 -17.79 42.52 11.07
CA LEU A 500 -17.70 42.35 12.52
C LEU A 500 -18.48 41.12 12.99
N ALA A 501 -17.84 40.29 13.82
CA ALA A 501 -18.50 39.17 14.49
C ALA A 501 -19.66 39.67 15.37
N ARG A 502 -20.69 38.86 15.55
CA ARG A 502 -21.73 39.09 16.55
C ARG A 502 -21.51 38.16 17.73
N ASN A 503 -21.51 38.70 18.93
CA ASN A 503 -21.47 37.91 20.15
C ASN A 503 -22.69 36.96 20.13
N PRO A 504 -22.47 35.65 20.27
CA PRO A 504 -23.48 34.67 19.96
C PRO A 504 -24.56 34.58 21.06
N TYR A 505 -24.34 35.19 22.23
CA TYR A 505 -25.31 35.22 23.35
C TYR A 505 -26.07 36.56 23.43
N THR A 506 -25.37 37.67 23.21
CA THR A 506 -25.94 39.02 23.39
C THR A 506 -26.43 39.64 22.07
N GLY A 507 -25.95 39.14 20.92
CA GLY A 507 -26.24 39.68 19.58
C GLY A 507 -25.54 41.01 19.25
N VAL A 508 -24.74 41.54 20.19
CA VAL A 508 -23.96 42.77 20.03
C VAL A 508 -22.74 42.50 19.15
N GLU A 509 -22.35 43.47 18.31
CA GLU A 509 -21.14 43.35 17.49
C GLU A 509 -19.89 43.33 18.39
N GLU A 510 -19.03 42.34 18.17
CA GLU A 510 -17.73 42.26 18.82
C GLU A 510 -16.78 43.27 18.17
N PRO A 511 -16.02 44.05 18.96
CA PRO A 511 -15.06 44.99 18.39
C PRO A 511 -13.90 44.25 17.71
N TYR A 512 -13.46 44.72 16.54
CA TYR A 512 -12.21 44.29 15.91
C TYR A 512 -11.04 45.15 16.44
N LYS A 513 -10.51 44.77 17.60
CA LYS A 513 -9.53 45.54 18.37
C LYS A 513 -8.21 45.64 17.61
N GLY A 514 -7.62 46.84 17.60
CA GLY A 514 -6.39 47.12 16.87
C GLY A 514 -6.59 47.44 15.38
N HIS A 515 -7.85 47.50 14.91
CA HIS A 515 -8.16 47.95 13.56
C HIS A 515 -7.58 49.34 13.26
N VAL A 516 -6.97 49.49 12.09
CA VAL A 516 -6.52 50.76 11.53
C VAL A 516 -7.34 50.98 10.25
N PRO A 517 -8.05 52.11 10.11
CA PRO A 517 -8.81 52.39 8.90
C PRO A 517 -7.90 52.48 7.67
N ILE A 518 -8.23 51.71 6.65
CA ILE A 518 -7.53 51.63 5.35
C ILE A 518 -8.52 51.80 4.19
N GLU A 519 -8.04 51.90 2.95
CA GLU A 519 -8.92 51.98 1.76
C GLU A 519 -9.22 50.60 1.19
N ASP A 520 -8.22 49.72 1.12
CA ASP A 520 -8.32 48.42 0.46
C ASP A 520 -7.46 47.35 1.14
N PHE A 521 -8.08 46.26 1.58
CA PHE A 521 -7.41 45.22 2.38
C PHE A 521 -6.21 44.59 1.67
N ILE A 522 -6.30 44.36 0.35
CA ILE A 522 -5.22 43.69 -0.38
C ILE A 522 -4.00 44.61 -0.48
N THR A 523 -4.22 45.86 -0.87
CA THR A 523 -3.14 46.80 -1.17
C THR A 523 -2.59 47.54 0.06
N ASP A 524 -3.39 47.74 1.11
CA ASP A 524 -2.97 48.45 2.33
C ASP A 524 -2.59 47.53 3.49
N VAL A 525 -3.03 46.27 3.51
CA VAL A 525 -2.77 45.31 4.60
C VAL A 525 -2.06 44.06 4.11
N MET A 526 -2.66 43.28 3.22
CA MET A 526 -2.14 41.98 2.81
C MET A 526 -0.75 42.07 2.18
N VAL A 527 -0.62 42.78 1.05
CA VAL A 527 0.65 42.88 0.33
C VAL A 527 1.73 43.58 1.18
N PRO A 528 1.47 44.72 1.84
CA PRO A 528 2.47 45.35 2.69
C PRO A 528 2.94 44.47 3.85
N GLN A 529 2.06 43.66 4.46
CA GLN A 529 2.47 42.70 5.49
C GLN A 529 3.32 41.57 4.91
N MET A 530 2.98 41.03 3.75
CA MET A 530 3.80 40.04 3.06
C MET A 530 5.19 40.61 2.69
N GLU A 531 5.25 41.87 2.25
CA GLU A 531 6.51 42.59 1.99
C GLU A 531 7.35 42.78 3.26
N ILE A 532 6.73 43.12 4.38
CA ILE A 532 7.42 43.20 5.67
C ILE A 532 8.07 41.84 6.02
N LEU A 533 7.32 40.74 5.91
CA LEU A 533 7.85 39.39 6.18
C LEU A 533 8.97 39.00 5.21
N ALA A 534 8.83 39.36 3.93
CA ALA A 534 9.82 39.10 2.89
C ALA A 534 11.12 39.88 3.10
N TYR A 535 11.04 41.18 3.35
CA TYR A 535 12.19 42.09 3.31
C TYR A 535 12.78 42.39 4.68
N ASN A 536 11.95 42.60 5.71
CA ASN A 536 12.43 42.95 7.05
C ASN A 536 12.83 41.71 7.84
N TYR A 537 12.02 40.64 7.77
CA TYR A 537 12.29 39.37 8.46
C TYR A 537 13.10 38.38 7.63
N ALA A 538 13.30 38.68 6.33
CA ALA A 538 14.05 37.81 5.44
C ALA A 538 13.56 36.35 5.47
N THR A 539 12.25 36.14 5.31
CA THR A 539 11.67 34.79 5.27
C THR A 539 12.26 33.96 4.11
N ASP A 540 12.48 32.67 4.35
CA ASP A 540 12.93 31.70 3.36
C ASP A 540 11.75 30.93 2.72
N ILE A 541 10.60 30.86 3.42
CA ILE A 541 9.37 30.18 2.98
C ILE A 541 8.18 31.10 3.24
N MET A 542 7.42 31.43 2.20
CA MET A 542 6.10 32.05 2.33
C MET A 542 5.04 30.95 2.25
N TRP A 543 4.50 30.55 3.39
CA TRP A 543 3.47 29.52 3.49
C TRP A 543 2.12 30.23 3.65
N CYS A 544 1.42 30.52 2.56
CA CYS A 544 0.12 31.17 2.70
C CYS A 544 -0.95 30.14 3.03
N ASP A 545 -2.08 30.62 3.53
CA ASP A 545 -3.26 29.77 3.68
C ASP A 545 -4.53 30.42 3.17
N CYS A 546 -5.46 29.55 2.80
CA CYS A 546 -6.73 29.86 2.17
C CYS A 546 -6.55 30.72 0.91
N GLY A 547 -6.36 30.05 -0.23
CA GLY A 547 -6.39 30.66 -1.57
C GLY A 547 -7.59 31.60 -1.70
N ALA A 548 -7.32 32.89 -1.74
CA ALA A 548 -8.33 33.96 -1.72
C ALA A 548 -7.95 35.07 -2.70
N ALA A 549 -8.79 36.11 -2.77
CA ALA A 549 -8.44 37.33 -3.48
C ALA A 549 -7.08 37.87 -2.98
N ASN A 550 -6.16 38.16 -3.89
CA ASN A 550 -4.75 38.38 -3.54
C ASN A 550 -4.05 39.38 -4.47
N GLY A 551 -2.89 39.87 -4.01
CA GLY A 551 -1.92 40.65 -4.79
C GLY A 551 -0.62 39.90 -5.06
N THR A 552 -0.66 38.56 -5.10
CA THR A 552 0.54 37.70 -5.05
C THR A 552 1.44 37.84 -6.27
N ALA A 553 0.90 38.13 -7.46
CA ALA A 553 1.69 38.16 -8.70
C ALA A 553 2.81 39.22 -8.68
N ASP A 554 2.47 40.47 -8.31
CA ASP A 554 3.45 41.56 -8.22
C ASP A 554 4.41 41.35 -7.04
N PHE A 555 3.88 40.92 -5.89
CA PHE A 555 4.67 40.60 -4.71
C PHE A 555 5.73 39.52 -4.99
N ALA A 556 5.33 38.38 -5.55
CA ALA A 556 6.22 37.25 -5.81
C ALA A 556 7.33 37.63 -6.79
N ALA A 557 7.00 38.32 -7.88
CA ALA A 557 8.00 38.80 -8.84
C ALA A 557 9.03 39.72 -8.16
N ALA A 558 8.58 40.68 -7.34
CA ALA A 558 9.47 41.60 -6.63
C ALA A 558 10.36 40.85 -5.60
N TRP A 559 9.74 40.01 -4.78
CA TRP A 559 10.43 39.28 -3.71
C TRP A 559 11.49 38.32 -4.25
N TRP A 560 11.16 37.50 -5.25
CA TRP A 560 12.11 36.55 -5.82
C TRP A 560 13.30 37.25 -6.49
N ASN A 561 13.06 38.35 -7.20
CA ASN A 561 14.13 39.14 -7.80
C ASN A 561 15.04 39.74 -6.73
N GLU A 562 14.48 40.31 -5.66
CA GLU A 562 15.24 40.86 -4.53
C GLU A 562 16.06 39.75 -3.83
N ALA A 563 15.44 38.61 -3.52
CA ALA A 563 16.10 37.46 -2.92
C ALA A 563 17.28 36.98 -3.79
N ARG A 564 17.12 36.97 -5.12
CA ARG A 564 18.21 36.64 -6.06
C ARG A 564 19.39 37.61 -5.96
N THR A 565 19.17 38.92 -5.76
CA THR A 565 20.28 39.88 -5.57
C THR A 565 21.08 39.60 -4.31
N GLN A 566 20.44 39.00 -3.30
CA GLN A 566 21.03 38.60 -2.02
C GLN A 566 21.61 37.16 -2.07
N ASN A 567 21.56 36.50 -3.23
CA ASN A 567 21.91 35.09 -3.42
C ASN A 567 21.13 34.15 -2.48
N ARG A 568 19.87 34.50 -2.19
CA ARG A 568 18.92 33.71 -1.40
C ARG A 568 17.93 33.05 -2.35
N GLN A 569 17.78 31.74 -2.22
CA GLN A 569 16.71 31.00 -2.89
C GLN A 569 15.58 30.78 -1.88
N VAL A 570 14.40 31.27 -2.19
CA VAL A 570 13.20 31.25 -1.34
C VAL A 570 12.12 30.38 -1.99
N THR A 571 11.04 30.06 -1.27
CA THR A 571 9.96 29.25 -1.84
C THR A 571 8.57 29.62 -1.32
N MET A 572 7.53 29.25 -2.08
CA MET A 572 6.14 29.57 -1.78
C MET A 572 5.19 28.39 -2.09
N ASN A 573 4.20 28.15 -1.21
CA ASN A 573 3.29 27.01 -1.32
C ASN A 573 2.15 27.22 -2.35
N SER A 574 1.32 26.19 -2.56
CA SER A 574 0.17 26.22 -3.49
C SER A 574 -1.09 26.97 -3.00
N ARG A 575 -1.00 27.64 -1.85
CA ARG A 575 -2.15 28.30 -1.20
C ARG A 575 -2.07 29.82 -1.20
N CYS A 576 -1.07 30.42 -1.85
CA CYS A 576 -0.95 31.88 -1.99
C CYS A 576 -1.89 32.50 -3.05
N GLY A 577 -2.96 31.81 -3.44
CA GLY A 577 -4.00 32.33 -4.33
C GLY A 577 -3.63 32.42 -5.82
N LEU A 578 -2.47 31.90 -6.23
CA LEU A 578 -2.06 31.86 -7.64
C LEU A 578 -1.22 30.61 -7.98
N ALA A 579 -1.78 29.72 -8.81
CA ALA A 579 -1.13 28.45 -9.21
C ALA A 579 0.27 28.62 -9.81
N HIS A 580 0.48 29.69 -10.60
CA HIS A 580 1.74 29.95 -11.30
C HIS A 580 2.88 30.29 -10.34
N THR A 581 2.56 30.61 -9.10
CA THR A 581 3.56 30.91 -8.06
C THR A 581 3.78 29.78 -7.06
N ALA A 582 3.06 28.66 -7.24
CA ALA A 582 3.18 27.49 -6.39
C ALA A 582 4.45 26.70 -6.75
N ASP A 583 5.40 26.66 -5.83
CA ASP A 583 6.62 25.86 -5.97
C ASP A 583 6.41 24.39 -5.56
N PHE A 584 5.53 24.16 -4.58
CA PHE A 584 5.19 22.85 -4.05
C PHE A 584 3.71 22.79 -3.64
N ASP A 585 3.16 21.58 -3.66
CA ASP A 585 1.76 21.31 -3.27
C ASP A 585 1.68 20.89 -1.79
N THR A 586 0.53 21.13 -1.13
CA THR A 586 0.38 20.95 0.33
C THR A 586 -0.85 20.10 0.70
N PRO A 587 -0.80 18.78 0.52
CA PRO A 587 -1.84 17.89 1.06
C PRO A 587 -1.80 17.92 2.59
N GLU A 588 -2.92 18.25 3.24
CA GLU A 588 -3.03 18.26 4.70
C GLU A 588 -3.48 16.88 5.20
N TYR A 589 -2.89 16.39 6.30
CA TYR A 589 -3.19 15.09 6.92
C TYR A 589 -3.15 13.90 5.94
N ALA A 590 -2.44 14.04 4.82
CA ALA A 590 -2.47 13.08 3.72
C ALA A 590 -1.08 12.78 3.18
N THR A 591 -0.92 11.53 2.72
CA THR A 591 0.23 11.01 1.97
C THR A 591 -0.27 10.40 0.66
N PHE A 592 0.66 9.98 -0.20
CA PHE A 592 0.35 9.35 -1.47
C PHE A 592 0.74 7.87 -1.46
N SER A 593 0.17 7.04 -2.34
CA SER A 593 0.63 5.65 -2.46
C SER A 593 1.85 5.53 -3.40
N THR A 594 2.00 6.47 -4.33
CA THR A 594 3.04 6.47 -5.38
C THR A 594 3.93 7.70 -5.29
N VAL A 595 5.11 7.60 -5.90
CA VAL A 595 6.06 8.72 -6.05
C VAL A 595 5.42 9.90 -6.79
N GLN A 596 5.64 11.11 -6.29
CA GLN A 596 5.28 12.34 -7.01
C GLN A 596 6.52 13.02 -7.59
N ALA A 597 6.52 13.28 -8.90
CA ALA A 597 7.63 13.99 -9.54
C ALA A 597 7.67 15.48 -9.14
N ARG A 598 6.50 16.11 -8.98
CA ARG A 598 6.36 17.46 -8.45
C ARG A 598 6.57 17.44 -6.94
N LYS A 599 7.22 18.49 -6.42
CA LYS A 599 7.49 18.63 -5.00
C LYS A 599 6.21 18.88 -4.21
N TRP A 600 6.12 18.28 -3.03
CA TRP A 600 4.99 18.44 -2.12
C TRP A 600 5.44 18.38 -0.65
N GLU A 601 4.59 18.89 0.23
CA GLU A 601 4.78 18.91 1.68
C GLU A 601 3.49 18.52 2.39
N SER A 602 3.52 17.39 3.10
CA SER A 602 2.43 17.05 4.01
C SER A 602 2.57 17.84 5.30
N ASN A 603 1.45 18.22 5.89
CA ASN A 603 1.42 18.88 7.19
C ASN A 603 0.25 18.37 8.04
N GLN A 604 0.48 18.28 9.36
CA GLN A 604 -0.50 17.81 10.36
C GLN A 604 -0.07 18.17 11.79
N GLY A 605 -1.04 18.20 12.70
CA GLY A 605 -0.84 18.35 14.14
C GLY A 605 -0.13 17.15 14.80
N MET A 606 0.71 17.43 15.81
CA MET A 606 1.01 16.42 16.83
C MET A 606 -0.22 16.12 17.70
N ASP A 607 -1.08 17.13 17.89
CA ASP A 607 -2.44 16.92 18.38
C ASP A 607 -3.26 16.24 17.27
N PRO A 608 -3.96 15.13 17.56
CA PRO A 608 -4.71 14.38 16.53
C PRO A 608 -5.92 15.13 15.99
N TYR A 609 -6.26 16.29 16.55
CA TYR A 609 -7.50 17.00 16.29
C TYR A 609 -7.31 18.47 15.90
N SER A 610 -6.10 19.01 15.96
CA SER A 610 -5.88 20.45 15.90
C SER A 610 -4.44 20.79 15.54
N TYR A 611 -4.22 22.00 15.00
CA TYR A 611 -2.89 22.62 14.95
C TYR A 611 -2.66 23.46 16.22
N GLY A 612 -3.57 24.38 16.53
CA GLY A 612 -3.48 25.20 17.73
C GLY A 612 -3.62 24.38 19.02
N TYR A 613 -3.07 24.89 20.13
CA TYR A 613 -3.15 24.25 21.44
C TYR A 613 -4.60 23.86 21.83
N ASN A 614 -4.84 22.58 22.06
CA ASN A 614 -6.12 22.06 22.54
C ASN A 614 -5.97 21.45 23.94
N ARG A 615 -6.52 22.11 24.95
CA ARG A 615 -6.44 21.66 26.36
C ARG A 615 -7.27 20.42 26.67
N ALA A 616 -8.18 20.05 25.77
CA ALA A 616 -9.02 18.88 25.94
C ALA A 616 -8.33 17.59 25.45
N THR A 617 -7.24 17.71 24.70
CA THR A 617 -6.45 16.57 24.26
C THR A 617 -5.67 16.00 25.44
N GLU A 618 -5.90 14.71 25.70
CA GLU A 618 -5.16 13.99 26.73
C GLU A 618 -3.70 13.79 26.31
N PRO A 619 -2.73 13.90 27.23
CA PRO A 619 -1.31 13.67 26.97
C PRO A 619 -0.98 12.43 26.11
N SER A 620 -1.67 11.31 26.35
CA SER A 620 -1.43 10.06 25.63
C SER A 620 -1.95 10.04 24.19
N ALA A 621 -2.76 11.01 23.78
CA ALA A 621 -3.33 11.12 22.45
C ALA A 621 -2.39 11.83 21.44
N TYR A 622 -1.41 12.59 21.95
CA TYR A 622 -0.41 13.23 21.09
C TYR A 622 0.42 12.21 20.31
N MET A 623 0.75 12.57 19.08
CA MET A 623 1.54 11.74 18.17
C MET A 623 2.86 11.29 18.82
N ASN A 624 3.09 9.98 18.79
CA ASN A 624 4.29 9.39 19.37
C ASN A 624 5.48 9.40 18.40
N ALA A 625 6.68 9.22 18.94
CA ALA A 625 7.92 9.25 18.16
C ALA A 625 7.99 8.24 17.00
N SER A 626 7.40 7.05 17.15
CA SER A 626 7.41 6.01 16.11
C SER A 626 6.54 6.42 14.91
N THR A 627 5.39 7.07 15.16
CA THR A 627 4.54 7.62 14.11
C THR A 627 5.27 8.74 13.36
N ILE A 628 5.89 9.69 14.07
CA ILE A 628 6.68 10.78 13.46
C ILE A 628 7.74 10.23 12.48
N VAL A 629 8.48 9.21 12.91
CA VAL A 629 9.53 8.58 12.09
C VAL A 629 8.94 7.86 10.88
N ARG A 630 7.85 7.10 11.06
CA ARG A 630 7.22 6.34 9.97
C ARG A 630 6.66 7.27 8.89
N ASP A 631 5.95 8.31 9.30
CA ASP A 631 5.36 9.28 8.40
C ASP A 631 6.45 10.04 7.63
N LEU A 632 7.50 10.48 8.32
CA LEU A 632 8.66 11.10 7.67
C LEU A 632 9.29 10.18 6.62
N VAL A 633 9.56 8.92 6.95
CA VAL A 633 10.19 7.97 6.02
C VAL A 633 9.28 7.68 4.81
N ASP A 634 7.97 7.53 5.04
CA ASP A 634 6.99 7.31 3.97
C ASP A 634 6.91 8.50 3.00
N MET A 635 6.80 9.71 3.53
CA MET A 635 6.71 10.92 2.72
C MET A 635 7.99 11.15 1.92
N VAL A 636 9.17 10.96 2.55
CA VAL A 636 10.47 11.17 1.91
C VAL A 636 10.70 10.19 0.75
N SER A 637 10.30 8.92 0.88
CA SER A 637 10.44 7.94 -0.22
C SER A 637 9.58 8.29 -1.44
N LYS A 638 8.52 9.09 -1.23
CA LYS A 638 7.57 9.55 -2.26
C LYS A 638 7.81 11.01 -2.69
N ASN A 639 9.02 11.52 -2.44
CA ASN A 639 9.50 12.87 -2.77
C ASN A 639 8.91 14.01 -1.92
N GLY A 640 8.17 13.71 -0.86
CA GLY A 640 7.54 14.68 0.02
C GLY A 640 8.50 15.29 1.05
N ASN A 641 8.10 16.43 1.60
CA ASN A 641 8.54 16.91 2.91
C ASN A 641 7.43 16.69 3.94
N PHE A 642 7.82 16.64 5.22
CA PHE A 642 6.91 16.53 6.35
C PHE A 642 7.04 17.75 7.26
N LEU A 643 5.96 18.52 7.40
CA LEU A 643 5.88 19.71 8.24
C LEU A 643 4.95 19.41 9.43
N LEU A 644 5.56 19.03 10.57
CA LEU A 644 4.84 18.58 11.75
C LEU A 644 4.56 19.74 12.71
N ASP A 645 3.30 19.94 13.07
CA ASP A 645 2.88 21.08 13.89
C ASP A 645 2.96 20.81 15.41
N VAL A 646 3.37 21.84 16.14
CA VAL A 646 3.19 21.95 17.60
C VAL A 646 2.25 23.11 17.91
N GLY A 647 1.40 22.93 18.93
CA GLY A 647 0.46 23.94 19.41
C GLY A 647 0.86 24.50 20.78
N PRO A 648 1.62 25.61 20.88
CA PRO A 648 2.07 26.14 22.16
C PRO A 648 0.94 26.78 22.97
N LYS A 649 1.06 26.73 24.31
CA LYS A 649 0.13 27.37 25.24
C LYS A 649 0.25 28.89 25.19
N ALA A 650 -0.78 29.60 25.67
CA ALA A 650 -0.79 31.07 25.68
C ALA A 650 0.38 31.74 26.44
N ASP A 651 1.02 31.03 27.36
CA ASP A 651 2.22 31.50 28.08
C ASP A 651 3.53 31.27 27.31
N GLY A 652 3.52 30.54 26.19
CA GLY A 652 4.71 30.25 25.38
C GLY A 652 5.39 28.91 25.68
N THR A 653 4.82 28.08 26.55
CA THR A 653 5.28 26.70 26.75
C THR A 653 4.71 25.77 25.68
N ILE A 654 5.55 24.90 25.10
CA ILE A 654 5.14 23.78 24.24
C ILE A 654 4.72 22.61 25.13
N VAL A 655 3.70 21.83 24.75
CA VAL A 655 3.19 20.71 25.56
C VAL A 655 4.32 19.71 25.81
N GLN A 656 4.42 19.18 27.03
CA GLN A 656 5.58 18.37 27.43
C GLN A 656 5.71 17.10 26.59
N GLU A 657 4.57 16.47 26.29
CA GLU A 657 4.47 15.27 25.46
C GLU A 657 4.93 15.52 24.02
N GLU A 658 4.60 16.68 23.44
CA GLU A 658 5.12 17.10 22.13
C GLU A 658 6.66 17.18 22.16
N GLN A 659 7.22 17.86 23.16
CA GLN A 659 8.67 18.02 23.29
C GLN A 659 9.38 16.66 23.47
N ASP A 660 8.83 15.78 24.31
CA ASP A 660 9.44 14.49 24.62
C ASP A 660 9.42 13.56 23.39
N ASN A 661 8.30 13.52 22.66
CA ASN A 661 8.17 12.73 21.44
C ASN A 661 9.03 13.28 20.30
N LEU A 662 9.14 14.61 20.15
CA LEU A 662 10.04 15.24 19.18
C LEU A 662 11.51 14.90 19.47
N ARG A 663 11.95 14.98 20.73
CA ARG A 663 13.33 14.59 21.10
C ARG A 663 13.56 13.09 20.90
N ALA A 664 12.58 12.25 21.19
CA ALA A 664 12.68 10.81 20.98
C ALA A 664 12.78 10.45 19.49
N ALA A 665 11.95 11.05 18.63
CA ALA A 665 12.04 10.91 17.17
C ALA A 665 13.38 11.45 16.65
N GLY A 666 13.79 12.63 17.14
CA GLY A 666 15.05 13.27 16.78
C GLY A 666 16.30 12.43 17.05
N LYS A 667 16.31 11.60 18.09
CA LYS A 667 17.40 10.62 18.31
C LYS A 667 17.53 9.64 17.13
N TRP A 668 16.41 9.16 16.60
CA TRP A 668 16.41 8.27 15.44
C TRP A 668 16.74 9.04 14.15
N ILE A 669 16.08 10.18 13.92
CA ILE A 669 16.25 10.98 12.70
C ILE A 669 17.71 11.44 12.53
N ASN A 670 18.34 11.91 13.59
CA ASN A 670 19.73 12.35 13.54
C ASN A 670 20.71 11.18 13.35
N ALA A 671 20.41 10.00 13.89
CA ALA A 671 21.25 8.81 13.70
C ALA A 671 21.20 8.29 12.24
N HIS A 672 20.06 8.44 11.56
CA HIS A 672 19.84 7.95 10.20
C HIS A 672 19.75 9.10 9.17
N ALA A 673 20.35 10.25 9.49
CA ALA A 673 20.20 11.49 8.74
C ALA A 673 20.57 11.35 7.25
N GLU A 674 21.56 10.52 6.93
CA GLU A 674 22.00 10.29 5.54
C GLU A 674 20.97 9.58 4.67
N ALA A 675 20.09 8.78 5.26
CA ALA A 675 19.01 8.07 4.56
C ALA A 675 17.73 8.91 4.40
N ILE A 676 17.69 10.09 5.03
CA ILE A 676 16.54 11.00 5.02
C ILE A 676 16.88 12.27 4.24
N PHE A 677 17.83 13.06 4.74
CA PHE A 677 18.15 14.38 4.19
C PHE A 677 18.97 14.30 2.92
N ASN A 678 18.78 15.25 2.00
CA ASN A 678 19.44 15.29 0.68
C ASN A 678 19.29 14.00 -0.15
N THR A 679 18.28 13.18 0.15
CA THR A 679 17.92 12.00 -0.65
C THR A 679 16.91 12.36 -1.73
N THR A 680 16.75 11.47 -2.70
CA THR A 680 15.65 11.46 -3.66
C THR A 680 14.95 10.11 -3.65
N TYR A 681 13.72 10.10 -4.17
CA TYR A 681 12.94 8.90 -4.40
C TYR A 681 13.61 7.94 -5.40
N TRP A 682 13.16 6.69 -5.42
CA TRP A 682 13.51 5.73 -6.46
C TRP A 682 12.39 5.65 -7.49
N PHE A 683 12.73 5.79 -8.78
CA PHE A 683 11.74 5.87 -9.86
C PHE A 683 10.90 4.59 -10.00
N ILE A 684 11.49 3.43 -9.70
CA ILE A 684 10.84 2.14 -9.91
C ILE A 684 9.70 1.93 -8.90
N THR A 685 9.95 2.15 -7.61
CA THR A 685 8.94 2.03 -6.56
C THR A 685 9.38 2.74 -5.27
N PRO A 686 8.48 3.37 -4.50
CA PRO A 686 8.81 3.95 -3.20
C PRO A 686 8.87 2.90 -2.06
N GLU A 687 8.26 1.73 -2.25
CA GLU A 687 8.12 0.66 -1.26
C GLU A 687 8.19 -0.74 -1.89
N ASP A 688 8.36 -1.78 -1.06
CA ASP A 688 8.32 -3.17 -1.50
C ASP A 688 6.89 -3.76 -1.44
N SER A 689 6.71 -5.00 -1.88
CA SER A 689 5.39 -5.65 -1.90
C SER A 689 4.78 -5.89 -0.51
N SER A 690 5.58 -5.80 0.56
CA SER A 690 5.09 -5.93 1.94
C SER A 690 4.47 -4.65 2.49
N GLY A 691 4.86 -3.49 1.95
CA GLY A 691 4.53 -2.17 2.50
C GLY A 691 5.31 -1.81 3.77
N ASP A 692 6.20 -2.66 4.27
CA ASP A 692 7.00 -2.42 5.48
C ASP A 692 8.41 -1.89 5.19
N ILE A 693 8.80 -1.79 3.91
CA ILE A 693 10.09 -1.25 3.48
C ILE A 693 9.89 0.01 2.64
N ARG A 694 10.79 0.98 2.80
CA ARG A 694 10.85 2.23 2.03
C ARG A 694 12.23 2.40 1.40
N PHE A 695 12.27 3.05 0.25
CA PHE A 695 13.51 3.31 -0.49
C PHE A 695 13.79 4.79 -0.63
N THR A 696 15.03 5.17 -0.32
CA THR A 696 15.58 6.50 -0.63
C THR A 696 16.96 6.32 -1.21
N GLN A 697 17.47 7.31 -1.93
CA GLN A 697 18.80 7.22 -2.51
C GLN A 697 19.51 8.56 -2.59
N THR A 698 20.83 8.51 -2.55
CA THR A 698 21.72 9.61 -2.91
C THR A 698 22.52 9.22 -4.16
N GLN A 699 23.49 10.06 -4.53
CA GLN A 699 24.45 9.70 -5.57
C GLN A 699 25.34 8.50 -5.14
N ASP A 700 25.60 8.36 -3.85
CA ASP A 700 26.60 7.45 -3.31
C ASP A 700 26.05 6.17 -2.70
N ALA A 701 24.79 6.20 -2.24
CA ALA A 701 24.16 5.09 -1.53
C ALA A 701 22.69 4.91 -1.93
N PHE A 702 22.22 3.67 -1.79
CA PHE A 702 20.81 3.28 -1.91
C PHE A 702 20.37 2.73 -0.55
N TYR A 703 19.37 3.36 0.06
CA TYR A 703 18.93 3.06 1.41
C TYR A 703 17.67 2.19 1.40
N ILE A 704 17.67 1.17 2.26
CA ILE A 704 16.56 0.27 2.48
C ILE A 704 16.11 0.49 3.93
N LEU A 705 14.99 1.17 4.10
CA LEU A 705 14.47 1.58 5.40
C LEU A 705 13.35 0.64 5.81
N SER A 706 13.57 -0.15 6.86
CA SER A 706 12.53 -1.04 7.40
C SER A 706 11.71 -0.34 8.48
N LEU A 707 10.39 -0.32 8.33
CA LEU A 707 9.45 0.29 9.27
C LEU A 707 9.05 -0.65 10.43
N LYS A 708 9.54 -1.89 10.38
CA LYS A 708 9.37 -2.93 11.39
C LYS A 708 10.71 -3.59 11.72
N GLN A 709 10.78 -4.17 12.91
CA GLN A 709 11.93 -4.97 13.27
C GLN A 709 11.94 -6.27 12.44
N PRO A 710 13.06 -6.64 11.79
CA PRO A 710 13.17 -7.91 11.07
C PRO A 710 13.01 -9.11 12.00
N VAL A 711 12.30 -10.14 11.56
CA VAL A 711 12.12 -11.40 12.29
C VAL A 711 13.31 -12.33 12.01
N ASN A 712 13.83 -13.00 13.05
CA ASN A 712 14.95 -13.96 12.93
C ASN A 712 16.20 -13.37 12.26
N GLU A 713 16.50 -12.09 12.51
CA GLU A 713 17.66 -11.37 11.95
C GLU A 713 17.73 -11.36 10.41
N THR A 714 16.61 -11.66 9.73
CA THR A 714 16.52 -11.75 8.27
C THR A 714 15.60 -10.67 7.73
N LEU A 715 16.13 -9.83 6.84
CA LEU A 715 15.34 -8.86 6.07
C LEU A 715 15.14 -9.37 4.65
N ILE A 716 13.89 -9.54 4.22
CA ILE A 716 13.53 -9.91 2.85
C ILE A 716 13.00 -8.66 2.16
N VAL A 717 13.59 -8.32 1.01
CA VAL A 717 13.20 -7.16 0.21
C VAL A 717 12.68 -7.66 -1.14
N ASP A 718 11.37 -7.54 -1.37
CA ASP A 718 10.75 -7.94 -2.64
C ASP A 718 10.68 -6.75 -3.61
N ALA A 719 11.85 -6.32 -4.08
CA ALA A 719 12.01 -5.25 -5.06
C ALA A 719 13.30 -5.45 -5.87
N PRO A 720 13.38 -4.93 -7.12
CA PRO A 720 14.58 -5.06 -7.97
C PRO A 720 15.70 -4.09 -7.55
N ILE A 721 16.21 -4.28 -6.32
CA ILE A 721 17.24 -3.43 -5.72
C ILE A 721 18.52 -3.35 -6.59
N PRO A 722 19.14 -2.17 -6.76
CA PRO A 722 20.23 -1.94 -7.72
C PRO A 722 21.62 -2.43 -7.25
N ILE A 723 21.69 -3.64 -6.67
CA ILE A 723 22.91 -4.26 -6.14
C ILE A 723 23.70 -4.96 -7.24
N MET A 724 25.03 -4.77 -7.24
CA MET A 724 25.98 -5.40 -8.16
C MET A 724 27.12 -6.11 -7.41
N PRO A 725 27.82 -7.07 -8.07
CA PRO A 725 29.01 -7.68 -7.48
C PRO A 725 30.07 -6.65 -7.07
N GLY A 726 30.51 -6.72 -5.82
CA GLY A 726 31.49 -5.80 -5.23
C GLY A 726 30.89 -4.63 -4.47
N ASP A 727 29.56 -4.46 -4.49
CA ASP A 727 28.89 -3.51 -3.60
C ASP A 727 28.95 -3.99 -2.14
N VAL A 728 29.11 -3.05 -1.21
CA VAL A 728 29.11 -3.32 0.22
C VAL A 728 27.73 -2.98 0.77
N VAL A 729 27.09 -3.96 1.42
CA VAL A 729 25.82 -3.77 2.12
C VAL A 729 26.12 -3.71 3.61
N THR A 730 25.73 -2.64 4.27
CA THR A 730 25.92 -2.44 5.71
C THR A 730 24.57 -2.30 6.40
N ALA A 731 24.40 -2.97 7.53
CA ALA A 731 23.34 -2.61 8.48
C ALA A 731 23.87 -1.50 9.40
N ASP A 732 23.00 -0.60 9.84
CA ASP A 732 23.36 0.65 10.54
C ASP A 732 23.76 0.44 12.02
N HIS A 733 24.61 -0.56 12.27
CA HIS A 733 25.29 -0.79 13.54
C HIS A 733 26.81 -0.90 13.32
N PRO A 734 27.62 -0.12 14.05
CA PRO A 734 29.07 -0.29 14.01
C PRO A 734 29.43 -1.59 14.72
N ALA A 735 30.08 -2.49 13.97
CA ALA A 735 30.85 -3.67 14.38
C ALA A 735 30.16 -5.06 14.21
N GLU A 736 30.68 -5.78 13.19
CA GLU A 736 31.10 -7.21 13.20
C GLU A 736 30.41 -8.27 12.33
N ALA A 737 29.35 -7.98 11.56
CA ALA A 737 28.88 -8.94 10.56
C ALA A 737 28.46 -8.27 9.25
N GLU A 738 29.16 -8.59 8.16
CA GLU A 738 28.64 -8.35 6.81
C GLU A 738 27.35 -9.19 6.62
N PRO A 739 26.23 -8.58 6.19
CA PRO A 739 25.02 -9.32 5.88
C PRO A 739 25.30 -10.35 4.78
N CYS A 740 24.95 -11.61 5.01
CA CYS A 740 25.42 -12.77 4.24
C CYS A 740 24.65 -13.01 2.91
N TRP A 741 24.21 -11.94 2.23
CA TRP A 741 23.38 -12.01 1.02
C TRP A 741 24.09 -12.69 -0.16
N GLU A 742 25.41 -12.49 -0.29
CA GLU A 742 26.19 -13.11 -1.36
C GLU A 742 26.20 -14.64 -1.23
N SER A 743 26.29 -15.16 0.01
CA SER A 743 26.22 -16.60 0.26
C SER A 743 24.84 -17.15 -0.12
N SER A 744 23.77 -16.41 0.18
CA SER A 744 22.40 -16.79 -0.16
C SER A 744 22.19 -16.86 -1.67
N ILE A 745 22.67 -15.86 -2.43
CA ILE A 745 22.60 -15.89 -3.91
C ILE A 745 23.42 -17.07 -4.47
N ARG A 746 24.65 -17.28 -3.98
CA ARG A 746 25.49 -18.42 -4.39
C ARG A 746 24.80 -19.74 -4.10
N ASN A 747 24.15 -19.87 -2.95
CA ASN A 747 23.40 -21.05 -2.56
C ASN A 747 22.20 -21.30 -3.48
N LEU A 748 21.45 -20.25 -3.85
CA LEU A 748 20.31 -20.36 -4.78
C LEU A 748 20.75 -20.77 -6.19
N VAL A 749 21.82 -20.18 -6.72
CA VAL A 749 22.37 -20.56 -8.03
C VAL A 749 22.89 -21.99 -8.01
N ALA A 750 23.57 -22.39 -6.94
CA ALA A 750 24.03 -23.76 -6.76
C ALA A 750 22.83 -24.74 -6.67
N LEU A 751 21.75 -24.35 -5.97
CA LEU A 751 20.56 -25.16 -5.80
C LEU A 751 19.84 -25.36 -7.14
N GLN A 752 19.69 -24.28 -7.92
CA GLN A 752 19.13 -24.35 -9.26
C GLN A 752 19.94 -25.31 -10.15
N LYS A 753 21.27 -25.17 -10.17
CA LYS A 753 22.14 -26.07 -10.95
C LYS A 753 22.04 -27.52 -10.48
N LEU A 754 21.94 -27.75 -9.17
CA LEU A 754 21.75 -29.08 -8.60
C LEU A 754 20.41 -29.70 -9.05
N LEU A 755 19.32 -28.96 -8.93
CA LEU A 755 17.97 -29.44 -9.30
C LEU A 755 17.82 -29.66 -10.81
N GLN A 756 18.56 -28.92 -11.64
CA GLN A 756 18.64 -29.09 -13.09
C GLN A 756 19.56 -30.24 -13.54
N SER A 757 20.45 -30.73 -12.67
CA SER A 757 21.32 -31.87 -12.97
C SER A 757 20.50 -33.14 -13.19
N ASP A 758 20.93 -34.03 -14.09
CA ASP A 758 20.31 -35.34 -14.26
C ASP A 758 20.89 -36.41 -13.31
N ASN A 759 21.95 -36.11 -12.55
CA ASN A 759 22.63 -37.07 -11.69
C ASN A 759 21.90 -37.25 -10.33
N LEU A 760 21.24 -38.39 -10.14
CA LEU A 760 20.52 -38.73 -8.91
C LEU A 760 21.44 -38.83 -7.68
N GLU A 761 22.64 -39.36 -7.82
CA GLU A 761 23.55 -39.58 -6.69
C GLU A 761 24.06 -38.24 -6.13
N THR A 762 24.42 -37.31 -7.02
CA THR A 762 24.79 -35.94 -6.61
C THR A 762 23.66 -35.23 -5.86
N LYS A 763 22.40 -35.46 -6.25
CA LYS A 763 21.24 -34.88 -5.55
C LYS A 763 21.07 -35.46 -4.15
N ARG A 764 21.27 -36.78 -4.00
CA ARG A 764 21.23 -37.47 -2.70
C ARG A 764 22.35 -37.01 -1.77
N GLU A 765 23.57 -36.93 -2.27
CA GLU A 765 24.72 -36.42 -1.50
C GLU A 765 24.49 -34.97 -1.04
N ALA A 766 23.85 -34.16 -1.89
CA ALA A 766 23.54 -32.77 -1.58
C ALA A 766 22.23 -32.58 -0.80
N PHE A 767 21.47 -33.65 -0.46
CA PHE A 767 20.16 -33.55 0.18
C PHE A 767 20.20 -32.72 1.47
N ALA A 768 21.16 -32.99 2.35
CA ALA A 768 21.30 -32.30 3.64
C ALA A 768 21.52 -30.79 3.51
N TRP A 769 22.10 -30.34 2.39
CA TRP A 769 22.32 -28.92 2.09
C TRP A 769 21.14 -28.30 1.34
N ALA A 770 20.59 -29.02 0.35
CA ALA A 770 19.55 -28.49 -0.54
C ALA A 770 18.14 -28.52 0.07
N ALA A 771 17.79 -29.55 0.84
CA ALA A 771 16.44 -29.72 1.39
C ALA A 771 16.00 -28.56 2.31
N PRO A 772 16.85 -28.04 3.23
CA PRO A 772 16.51 -26.87 4.02
C PRO A 772 16.28 -25.62 3.17
N LEU A 773 17.08 -25.42 2.11
CA LEU A 773 16.92 -24.29 1.19
C LEU A 773 15.61 -24.37 0.40
N ILE A 774 15.21 -25.57 -0.05
CA ILE A 774 13.93 -25.79 -0.74
C ILE A 774 12.76 -25.49 0.21
N ALA A 775 12.83 -25.96 1.45
CA ALA A 775 11.79 -25.68 2.45
C ALA A 775 11.70 -24.17 2.78
N LEU A 776 12.85 -23.49 2.91
CA LEU A 776 12.91 -22.05 3.10
C LEU A 776 12.26 -21.30 1.93
N LEU A 777 12.58 -21.68 0.69
CA LEU A 777 11.96 -21.07 -0.49
C LEU A 777 10.44 -21.22 -0.52
N LEU A 778 9.88 -22.29 0.04
CA LEU A 778 8.43 -22.54 0.05
C LEU A 778 7.69 -21.86 1.21
N THR A 779 8.41 -21.40 2.23
CA THR A 779 7.83 -20.79 3.45
C THR A 779 7.81 -19.26 3.43
N VAL A 780 8.40 -18.63 2.41
CA VAL A 780 8.30 -17.18 2.19
C VAL A 780 6.85 -16.79 1.84
N LYS A 781 6.36 -15.68 2.42
CA LYS A 781 5.03 -15.12 2.17
C LYS A 781 4.82 -14.80 0.69
N ASN A 782 3.63 -15.06 0.15
CA ASN A 782 3.24 -14.73 -1.24
C ASN A 782 4.18 -15.28 -2.34
N ASN A 783 4.81 -16.43 -2.10
CA ASN A 783 5.88 -16.91 -2.95
C ASN A 783 5.43 -17.76 -4.15
N THR A 784 4.46 -17.25 -4.91
CA THR A 784 3.93 -17.93 -6.10
C THR A 784 5.04 -18.22 -7.12
N LYS A 785 6.05 -17.36 -7.25
CA LYS A 785 7.16 -17.53 -8.19
C LYS A 785 8.10 -18.67 -7.80
N ASN A 786 8.56 -18.78 -6.55
CA ASN A 786 9.45 -19.89 -6.18
C ASN A 786 8.72 -21.22 -6.15
N ALA A 787 7.44 -21.24 -5.75
CA ALA A 787 6.61 -22.43 -5.83
C ALA A 787 6.45 -22.92 -7.27
N GLN A 788 6.17 -22.01 -8.22
CA GLN A 788 6.10 -22.34 -9.66
C GLN A 788 7.44 -22.82 -10.22
N PHE A 789 8.54 -22.16 -9.84
CA PHE A 789 9.89 -22.53 -10.24
C PHE A 789 10.26 -23.93 -9.73
N LEU A 790 10.04 -24.21 -8.46
CA LEU A 790 10.26 -25.53 -7.87
C LEU A 790 9.32 -26.57 -8.48
N ALA A 791 8.04 -26.25 -8.71
CA ALA A 791 7.10 -27.14 -9.40
C ALA A 791 7.57 -27.51 -10.81
N HIS A 792 8.20 -26.57 -11.53
CA HIS A 792 8.81 -26.85 -12.82
C HIS A 792 9.99 -27.83 -12.71
N LEU A 793 10.89 -27.60 -11.76
CA LEU A 793 12.08 -28.44 -11.54
C LEU A 793 11.71 -29.84 -11.02
N PHE A 794 10.69 -29.95 -10.16
CA PHE A 794 10.20 -31.22 -9.60
C PHE A 794 9.36 -32.05 -10.57
N LYS A 795 9.22 -31.63 -11.84
CA LYS A 795 8.79 -32.53 -12.92
C LYS A 795 9.80 -33.65 -13.19
N SER A 796 11.07 -33.44 -12.83
CA SER A 796 12.11 -34.47 -12.91
C SER A 796 11.88 -35.54 -11.85
N GLN A 797 11.70 -36.80 -12.27
CA GLN A 797 11.57 -37.93 -11.35
C GLN A 797 12.78 -38.05 -10.41
N ASN A 798 13.99 -37.69 -10.87
CA ASN A 798 15.18 -37.70 -10.03
C ASN A 798 15.12 -36.68 -8.88
N ASN A 799 14.39 -35.56 -9.04
CA ASN A 799 14.15 -34.62 -7.93
C ASN A 799 13.13 -35.18 -6.94
N ILE A 800 12.06 -35.81 -7.43
CA ILE A 800 11.06 -36.49 -6.59
C ILE A 800 11.74 -37.59 -5.77
N ASP A 801 12.49 -38.46 -6.43
CA ASP A 801 13.14 -39.61 -5.82
C ASP A 801 14.23 -39.21 -4.81
N ALA A 802 14.99 -38.13 -5.08
CA ALA A 802 16.04 -37.66 -4.17
C ALA A 802 15.50 -36.87 -2.98
N PHE A 803 14.47 -36.04 -3.17
CA PHE A 803 14.06 -35.06 -2.16
C PHE A 803 12.72 -35.34 -1.47
N LEU A 804 11.82 -36.08 -2.12
CA LEU A 804 10.48 -36.37 -1.60
C LEU A 804 10.31 -37.83 -1.19
N ALA A 805 10.96 -38.77 -1.90
CA ALA A 805 10.87 -40.21 -1.63
C ALA A 805 12.00 -40.73 -0.71
N ALA A 806 12.36 -39.92 0.29
CA ALA A 806 13.48 -40.18 1.19
C ALA A 806 13.08 -40.32 2.67
N SER A 807 11.79 -40.47 2.97
CA SER A 807 11.30 -40.83 4.31
C SER A 807 11.40 -42.34 4.56
N SER A 808 11.15 -42.77 5.81
CA SER A 808 11.14 -44.18 6.20
C SER A 808 10.01 -44.97 5.49
N LEU A 809 8.96 -44.30 5.01
CA LEU A 809 7.90 -44.92 4.23
C LEU A 809 8.44 -45.61 2.97
N PHE A 810 9.44 -45.01 2.33
CA PHE A 810 10.06 -45.50 1.10
C PHE A 810 11.14 -46.55 1.33
N GLU A 811 11.49 -46.88 2.58
CA GLU A 811 12.35 -48.04 2.87
C GLU A 811 11.70 -49.36 2.43
N HIS A 812 10.38 -49.45 2.54
CA HIS A 812 9.61 -50.64 2.20
C HIS A 812 8.72 -50.47 0.97
N ALA A 813 8.19 -49.26 0.76
CA ALA A 813 7.35 -48.95 -0.40
C ALA A 813 8.13 -48.51 -1.65
N GLY A 814 9.40 -48.09 -1.48
CA GLY A 814 10.18 -47.47 -2.53
C GLY A 814 10.73 -48.44 -3.56
N ASN A 815 10.96 -47.96 -4.78
CA ASN A 815 11.62 -48.70 -5.86
C ASN A 815 13.16 -48.55 -5.81
N LEU A 816 13.89 -49.05 -6.82
CA LEU A 816 15.36 -49.00 -6.86
C LEU A 816 15.98 -47.58 -6.79
N THR A 817 15.22 -46.55 -7.18
CA THR A 817 15.65 -45.14 -7.17
C THR A 817 15.16 -44.36 -5.95
N GLN A 818 14.31 -44.95 -5.10
CA GLN A 818 13.77 -44.32 -3.90
C GLN A 818 14.40 -44.95 -2.66
N GLN A 819 15.09 -44.15 -1.84
CA GLN A 819 15.81 -44.65 -0.67
C GLN A 819 15.67 -43.68 0.50
N PRO A 820 15.48 -44.17 1.74
CA PRO A 820 15.38 -43.33 2.91
C PRO A 820 16.68 -42.57 3.16
N ALA A 821 16.56 -41.32 3.66
CA ALA A 821 17.70 -40.52 4.04
C ALA A 821 18.43 -41.11 5.27
N ALA A 822 19.73 -40.83 5.37
CA ALA A 822 20.62 -41.44 6.35
C ALA A 822 20.22 -41.18 7.82
N THR A 823 19.69 -39.99 8.14
CA THR A 823 19.34 -39.61 9.52
C THR A 823 17.84 -39.40 9.70
N PRO A 824 17.29 -39.62 10.91
CA PRO A 824 15.87 -39.38 11.20
C PRO A 824 15.41 -37.95 10.87
N GLU A 825 16.27 -36.96 11.12
CA GLU A 825 15.96 -35.53 10.88
C GLU A 825 15.79 -35.25 9.39
N LEU A 826 16.65 -35.85 8.55
CA LEU A 826 16.56 -35.74 7.10
C LEU A 826 15.34 -36.48 6.54
N ARG A 827 14.94 -37.60 7.14
CA ARG A 827 13.71 -38.32 6.77
C ARG A 827 12.45 -37.51 7.08
N GLN A 828 12.41 -36.86 8.24
CA GLN A 828 11.34 -35.94 8.62
C GLN A 828 11.28 -34.72 7.68
N LEU A 829 12.44 -34.17 7.28
CA LEU A 829 12.49 -33.08 6.31
C LEU A 829 12.02 -33.51 4.91
N ALA A 830 12.38 -34.72 4.45
CA ALA A 830 11.87 -35.28 3.19
C ALA A 830 10.34 -35.43 3.22
N ALA A 831 9.80 -35.97 4.32
CA ALA A 831 8.36 -36.09 4.52
C ALA A 831 7.67 -34.71 4.54
N LYS A 832 8.26 -33.70 5.22
CA LYS A 832 7.78 -32.31 5.18
C LYS A 832 7.74 -31.77 3.75
N LEU A 833 8.82 -31.96 2.99
CA LEU A 833 8.88 -31.55 1.59
C LEU A 833 7.83 -32.26 0.72
N HIS A 834 7.53 -33.53 0.96
CA HIS A 834 6.46 -34.25 0.26
C HIS A 834 5.08 -33.71 0.63
N CYS A 835 4.82 -33.39 1.91
CA CYS A 835 3.60 -32.70 2.31
C CYS A 835 3.44 -31.32 1.65
N LEU A 836 4.53 -30.56 1.54
CA LEU A 836 4.55 -29.26 0.85
C LEU A 836 4.33 -29.41 -0.67
N TYR A 837 4.96 -30.42 -1.28
CA TYR A 837 4.72 -30.81 -2.67
C TYR A 837 3.23 -31.08 -2.89
N GLY A 838 2.60 -31.75 -1.91
CA GLY A 838 1.15 -31.87 -1.81
C GLY A 838 0.54 -32.69 -2.94
N VAL A 839 1.31 -33.61 -3.52
CA VAL A 839 0.84 -34.60 -4.50
C VAL A 839 1.36 -35.97 -4.04
N PRO A 840 0.48 -36.89 -3.63
CA PRO A 840 0.89 -38.23 -3.20
C PRO A 840 1.65 -39.00 -4.28
N ILE A 841 2.88 -39.40 -3.96
CA ILE A 841 3.76 -40.24 -4.79
C ILE A 841 3.28 -41.69 -4.79
N ASP A 842 3.36 -42.35 -5.96
CA ASP A 842 3.13 -43.80 -6.18
C ASP A 842 1.75 -44.38 -5.76
N CYS A 843 0.73 -43.53 -5.67
CA CYS A 843 -0.66 -43.98 -5.51
C CYS A 843 -1.24 -44.52 -6.84
N GLN A 844 -0.77 -45.68 -7.31
CA GLN A 844 -1.31 -46.35 -8.50
C GLN A 844 -2.74 -46.86 -8.24
N ILE A 845 -3.71 -46.41 -9.03
CA ILE A 845 -5.08 -46.95 -9.03
C ILE A 845 -5.19 -47.98 -10.16
N PRO A 846 -5.52 -49.25 -9.88
CA PRO A 846 -5.68 -50.29 -10.91
C PRO A 846 -6.72 -49.90 -11.98
N PRO A 847 -6.58 -50.38 -13.23
CA PRO A 847 -7.64 -50.26 -14.25
C PRO A 847 -8.91 -51.00 -13.80
N MET A 848 -10.10 -50.40 -13.99
CA MET A 848 -11.37 -51.08 -13.66
C MET A 848 -11.63 -52.24 -14.64
N LEU A 849 -11.84 -53.45 -14.11
CA LEU A 849 -12.57 -54.51 -14.81
C LEU A 849 -14.06 -54.26 -14.56
N VAL A 850 -14.80 -53.97 -15.62
CA VAL A 850 -16.27 -53.89 -15.58
C VAL A 850 -16.80 -55.31 -15.42
N GLN A 851 -17.42 -55.61 -14.28
CA GLN A 851 -18.24 -56.81 -14.13
C GLN A 851 -19.67 -56.34 -13.81
N GLU A 852 -20.55 -56.49 -14.79
CA GLU A 852 -22.00 -56.42 -14.60
C GLU A 852 -22.40 -57.56 -13.67
N ASP A 853 -22.93 -57.26 -12.49
CA ASP A 853 -23.85 -58.19 -11.82
C ASP A 853 -24.98 -57.39 -11.18
N SER A 854 -26.18 -57.80 -11.57
CA SER A 854 -27.51 -57.32 -11.21
C SER A 854 -27.95 -57.77 -9.82
N ASP A 855 -28.89 -57.01 -9.26
CA ASP A 855 -29.78 -57.33 -8.14
C ASP A 855 -29.18 -57.28 -6.71
N ASP A 856 -29.28 -56.12 -6.05
CA ASP A 856 -29.90 -56.06 -4.71
C ASP A 856 -30.40 -54.64 -4.38
N ASN A 857 -31.61 -54.57 -3.83
CA ASN A 857 -32.38 -53.34 -3.62
C ASN A 857 -32.39 -53.02 -2.11
N SER A 858 -31.40 -52.26 -1.62
CA SER A 858 -31.41 -51.67 -0.27
C SER A 858 -30.67 -50.31 -0.24
N PRO A 859 -31.16 -49.30 0.51
CA PRO A 859 -30.59 -47.95 0.46
C PRO A 859 -29.47 -47.80 1.50
N SER A 860 -28.25 -48.18 1.13
CA SER A 860 -27.00 -47.74 1.77
C SER A 860 -25.87 -47.88 0.76
N PRO A 861 -25.12 -46.81 0.42
CA PRO A 861 -24.01 -46.93 -0.53
C PRO A 861 -22.76 -47.51 0.17
N SER A 862 -22.80 -48.77 0.58
CA SER A 862 -21.58 -49.56 0.85
C SER A 862 -21.07 -50.11 -0.49
N TYR A 863 -20.23 -49.35 -1.21
CA TYR A 863 -19.79 -49.78 -2.54
C TYR A 863 -18.47 -50.56 -2.51
N SER A 864 -18.56 -51.85 -2.87
CA SER A 864 -17.50 -52.86 -2.91
C SER A 864 -16.72 -52.86 -4.23
N VAL A 865 -15.39 -53.10 -4.20
CA VAL A 865 -14.57 -53.49 -5.38
C VAL A 865 -13.61 -54.61 -5.01
N LEU A 866 -13.80 -55.81 -5.55
CA LEU A 866 -12.97 -56.99 -5.31
C LEU A 866 -11.61 -56.85 -6.01
N TRP A 867 -10.53 -57.19 -5.30
CA TRP A 867 -9.20 -57.42 -5.88
C TRP A 867 -9.01 -58.94 -5.95
N HIS A 868 -8.91 -59.51 -7.15
CA HIS A 868 -8.58 -60.92 -7.34
C HIS A 868 -7.08 -61.08 -7.64
N PRO A 869 -6.35 -61.90 -6.87
CA PRO A 869 -4.97 -62.25 -7.18
C PRO A 869 -4.94 -63.45 -8.12
N ASP A 870 -5.03 -63.24 -9.43
CA ASP A 870 -4.70 -64.30 -10.39
C ASP A 870 -4.09 -63.72 -11.68
N SER A 871 -2.75 -63.62 -11.69
CA SER A 871 -1.91 -63.83 -12.87
C SER A 871 -0.44 -63.74 -12.46
N ALA A 872 0.25 -64.87 -12.55
CA ALA A 872 1.66 -65.02 -12.27
C ALA A 872 2.53 -64.19 -13.24
N GLY A 873 3.55 -63.52 -12.69
CA GLY A 873 4.72 -63.06 -13.45
C GLY A 873 4.88 -61.54 -13.58
N ASP A 874 5.09 -60.82 -12.47
CA ASP A 874 6.10 -59.75 -12.39
C ASP A 874 6.25 -59.31 -10.92
N TYR A 875 7.45 -58.95 -10.49
CA TYR A 875 7.76 -58.50 -9.11
C TYR A 875 6.90 -57.27 -8.75
N ARG A 876 5.76 -57.45 -8.09
CA ARG A 876 4.90 -56.34 -7.65
C ARG A 876 5.23 -55.97 -6.20
N GLN A 877 5.81 -54.79 -6.03
CA GLN A 877 5.94 -54.11 -4.74
C GLN A 877 4.53 -53.81 -4.19
N THR A 878 4.34 -54.04 -2.88
CA THR A 878 3.13 -53.61 -2.18
C THR A 878 2.97 -52.09 -2.30
N PRO A 879 1.80 -51.56 -2.70
CA PRO A 879 1.62 -50.12 -2.92
C PRO A 879 1.94 -49.27 -1.67
N THR A 880 2.51 -48.08 -1.87
CA THR A 880 2.88 -47.11 -0.82
C THR A 880 1.72 -46.81 0.14
N ASN A 881 0.51 -46.72 -0.39
CA ASN A 881 -0.71 -46.51 0.39
C ASN A 881 -0.95 -47.62 1.45
N ASN A 882 -0.58 -48.87 1.19
CA ASN A 882 -0.81 -49.96 2.16
C ASN A 882 0.13 -49.84 3.38
N TYR A 883 1.34 -49.34 3.18
CA TYR A 883 2.26 -49.03 4.29
C TYR A 883 1.84 -47.76 5.03
N ALA A 884 1.42 -46.72 4.30
CA ALA A 884 0.89 -45.49 4.90
C ALA A 884 -0.34 -45.77 5.78
N ARG A 885 -1.26 -46.66 5.35
CA ARG A 885 -2.39 -47.14 6.16
C ARG A 885 -1.94 -47.82 7.45
N ALA A 886 -0.93 -48.68 7.39
CA ALA A 886 -0.42 -49.34 8.58
C ALA A 886 0.09 -48.32 9.61
N ILE A 887 0.69 -47.21 9.17
CA ILE A 887 1.11 -46.11 10.04
C ILE A 887 -0.09 -45.30 10.58
N VAL A 888 -1.08 -45.03 9.73
CA VAL A 888 -2.28 -44.24 10.11
C VAL A 888 -3.16 -45.00 11.11
N TYR A 889 -3.44 -46.27 10.90
CA TYR A 889 -4.37 -47.06 11.75
C TYR A 889 -3.71 -47.83 12.90
N ASP A 890 -2.40 -47.65 13.14
CA ASP A 890 -1.74 -48.23 14.32
C ASP A 890 -2.10 -47.42 15.57
N LEU A 891 -3.03 -47.96 16.36
CA LEU A 891 -3.58 -47.27 17.53
C LEU A 891 -2.53 -47.03 18.63
N ARG A 892 -1.41 -47.77 18.61
CA ARG A 892 -0.29 -47.61 19.56
C ARG A 892 0.41 -46.25 19.44
N ARG A 893 0.26 -45.56 18.31
CA ARG A 893 0.92 -44.27 18.03
C ARG A 893 0.16 -43.06 18.56
N TYR A 894 -1.06 -43.25 19.07
CA TYR A 894 -1.88 -42.20 19.64
C TYR A 894 -1.75 -42.27 21.16
N THR A 895 -1.04 -41.30 21.73
CA THR A 895 -0.66 -41.25 23.14
C THR A 895 -0.84 -39.82 23.64
N GLU A 896 -0.76 -39.63 24.96
CA GLU A 896 -0.80 -38.27 25.52
C GLU A 896 0.40 -37.45 25.05
N GLU A 897 1.55 -38.09 24.94
CA GLU A 897 2.82 -37.48 24.50
C GLU A 897 2.80 -37.07 23.03
N SER A 898 2.09 -37.82 22.17
CA SER A 898 1.87 -37.46 20.76
C SER A 898 0.67 -36.55 20.56
N LEU A 899 0.08 -36.05 21.65
CA LEU A 899 -1.11 -35.21 21.64
C LEU A 899 -2.24 -35.82 20.79
N TRP A 900 -2.31 -37.15 20.73
CA TRP A 900 -3.30 -37.90 19.95
C TRP A 900 -3.35 -37.51 18.45
N GLY A 901 -2.32 -36.80 17.97
CA GLY A 901 -2.26 -36.17 16.65
C GLY A 901 -1.00 -36.57 15.89
N PRO A 902 -0.68 -35.89 14.78
CA PRO A 902 0.54 -36.14 14.03
C PRO A 902 1.76 -35.44 14.67
N PHE A 903 2.00 -35.70 15.97
CA PHE A 903 3.12 -35.16 16.73
C PHE A 903 4.03 -36.29 17.22
N LYS A 904 5.31 -35.97 17.46
CA LYS A 904 6.27 -36.93 18.02
C LYS A 904 5.83 -37.36 19.42
N SER A 905 6.03 -38.64 19.74
CA SER A 905 5.69 -39.23 21.04
C SER A 905 6.76 -38.98 22.11
N ASP A 906 7.35 -37.79 22.14
CA ASP A 906 8.40 -37.39 23.08
C ASP A 906 8.00 -36.19 23.96
N GLY A 907 6.75 -35.73 23.83
CA GLY A 907 6.22 -34.58 24.58
C GLY A 907 6.71 -33.22 24.08
N SER A 908 7.50 -33.17 23.02
CA SER A 908 8.04 -31.90 22.48
C SER A 908 7.00 -31.05 21.74
N GLN A 909 5.85 -31.61 21.39
CA GLN A 909 4.88 -31.01 20.46
C GLN A 909 5.39 -30.79 19.03
N GLN A 910 6.57 -31.32 18.69
CA GLN A 910 7.07 -31.29 17.32
C GLN A 910 6.21 -32.16 16.41
N VAL A 911 5.95 -31.65 15.21
CA VAL A 911 5.21 -32.39 14.18
C VAL A 911 6.00 -33.63 13.73
N ASP A 912 5.32 -34.77 13.67
CA ASP A 912 5.82 -35.98 13.01
C ASP A 912 5.41 -35.93 11.54
N TRP A 913 6.29 -35.39 10.70
CA TRP A 913 6.04 -35.21 9.28
C TRP A 913 5.89 -36.52 8.52
N GLU A 914 6.48 -37.63 8.99
CA GLU A 914 6.27 -38.95 8.38
C GLU A 914 4.86 -39.49 8.65
N LYS A 915 4.27 -39.14 9.81
CA LYS A 915 2.84 -39.38 10.07
C LYS A 915 1.95 -38.50 9.19
N VAL A 916 2.27 -37.21 9.04
CA VAL A 916 1.53 -36.29 8.15
C VAL A 916 1.60 -36.75 6.70
N GLU A 917 2.77 -37.19 6.23
CA GLU A 917 2.97 -37.78 4.90
C GLU A 917 2.09 -39.00 4.69
N SER A 918 2.07 -39.92 5.67
CA SER A 918 1.23 -41.11 5.61
C SER A 918 -0.26 -40.76 5.53
N ILE A 919 -0.72 -39.77 6.31
CA ILE A 919 -2.10 -39.26 6.27
C ILE A 919 -2.44 -38.71 4.88
N MET A 920 -1.56 -37.87 4.32
CA MET A 920 -1.74 -37.30 2.97
C MET A 920 -1.82 -38.39 1.90
N VAL A 921 -0.96 -39.41 1.96
CA VAL A 921 -0.95 -40.54 1.02
C VAL A 921 -2.27 -41.31 1.08
N VAL A 922 -2.76 -41.63 2.28
CA VAL A 922 -4.02 -42.37 2.47
C VAL A 922 -5.22 -41.58 1.98
N LEU A 923 -5.35 -40.32 2.40
CA LEU A 923 -6.46 -39.48 1.99
C LEU A 923 -6.44 -39.21 0.48
N GLY A 924 -5.26 -38.91 -0.07
CA GLY A 924 -5.10 -38.65 -1.49
C GLY A 924 -5.41 -39.87 -2.38
N TYR A 925 -5.04 -41.08 -1.95
CA TYR A 925 -5.44 -42.31 -2.63
C TYR A 925 -6.98 -42.47 -2.68
N ASN A 926 -7.64 -42.32 -1.52
CA ASN A 926 -9.10 -42.48 -1.42
C ASN A 926 -9.86 -41.37 -2.17
N MET A 927 -9.38 -40.13 -2.14
CA MET A 927 -9.98 -39.01 -2.87
C MET A 927 -9.86 -39.20 -4.39
N ARG A 928 -8.71 -39.67 -4.90
CA ARG A 928 -8.56 -40.00 -6.33
C ARG A 928 -9.48 -41.14 -6.75
N LEU A 929 -9.62 -42.17 -5.90
CA LEU A 929 -10.55 -43.28 -6.15
C LEU A 929 -12.01 -42.79 -6.18
N PHE A 930 -12.39 -41.92 -5.25
CA PHE A 930 -13.72 -41.33 -5.17
C PHE A 930 -14.03 -40.46 -6.40
N ASN A 931 -13.13 -39.53 -6.75
CA ASN A 931 -13.31 -38.63 -7.89
C ASN A 931 -13.36 -39.34 -9.25
N ARG A 932 -12.69 -40.50 -9.40
CA ARG A 932 -12.87 -41.35 -10.59
C ARG A 932 -14.27 -41.93 -10.72
N ARG A 933 -14.98 -42.16 -9.61
CA ARG A 933 -16.33 -42.75 -9.58
C ARG A 933 -17.43 -41.70 -9.61
N ALA A 934 -17.19 -40.54 -8.99
CA ALA A 934 -18.13 -39.42 -8.93
C ALA A 934 -17.42 -38.12 -9.39
N PRO A 935 -17.17 -37.97 -10.70
CA PRO A 935 -16.60 -36.74 -11.22
C PRO A 935 -17.55 -35.56 -10.90
N HIS A 936 -16.98 -34.38 -10.61
CA HIS A 936 -17.68 -33.11 -10.33
C HIS A 936 -18.22 -32.88 -8.91
N VAL A 937 -17.99 -33.77 -7.95
CA VAL A 937 -18.43 -33.55 -6.55
C VAL A 937 -17.62 -32.46 -5.85
N PHE A 938 -16.29 -32.48 -5.99
CA PHE A 938 -15.39 -31.46 -5.43
C PHE A 938 -14.08 -31.39 -6.23
N GLU A 939 -13.35 -30.28 -6.10
CA GLU A 939 -12.07 -30.09 -6.79
C GLU A 939 -10.91 -30.74 -6.00
N PRO A 940 -10.03 -31.55 -6.63
CA PRO A 940 -8.93 -32.19 -5.91
C PRO A 940 -7.89 -31.20 -5.36
N VAL A 941 -7.68 -31.17 -4.03
CA VAL A 941 -6.75 -30.24 -3.35
C VAL A 941 -5.25 -30.63 -3.44
N TRP A 942 -4.95 -31.89 -3.79
CA TRP A 942 -3.58 -32.46 -3.82
C TRP A 942 -3.14 -33.02 -5.19
N GLU A 943 -3.53 -32.34 -6.27
CA GLU A 943 -3.15 -32.74 -7.65
C GLU A 943 -2.10 -31.80 -8.28
N LYS A 944 -1.86 -30.63 -7.67
CA LYS A 944 -0.93 -29.63 -8.20
C LYS A 944 0.31 -29.49 -7.28
N PRO A 945 1.52 -29.76 -7.79
CA PRO A 945 2.78 -29.58 -7.07
C PRO A 945 2.94 -28.18 -6.48
N PHE A 946 3.27 -28.09 -5.18
CA PHE A 946 3.53 -26.85 -4.43
C PHE A 946 2.41 -25.78 -4.52
N ASN A 947 1.21 -26.16 -4.95
CA ASN A 947 0.08 -25.23 -5.02
C ASN A 947 -0.37 -24.78 -3.63
N ALA A 948 -0.58 -23.48 -3.46
CA ALA A 948 -1.12 -22.88 -2.23
C ALA A 948 -0.39 -23.34 -0.96
N VAL A 949 0.94 -23.43 -1.00
CA VAL A 949 1.79 -24.00 0.06
C VAL A 949 2.52 -22.95 0.91
N SER A 950 2.40 -21.66 0.57
CA SER A 950 3.04 -20.59 1.33
C SER A 950 2.05 -19.95 2.32
N PRO A 951 2.55 -19.30 3.38
CA PRO A 951 1.70 -18.51 4.25
C PRO A 951 0.90 -17.47 3.44
N TYR A 952 -0.37 -17.30 3.77
CA TYR A 952 -1.33 -16.40 3.10
C TYR A 952 -1.65 -16.74 1.63
N SER A 953 -1.31 -17.94 1.16
CA SER A 953 -1.55 -18.30 -0.24
C SER A 953 -3.00 -18.64 -0.59
N TYR A 954 -3.90 -18.68 0.40
CA TYR A 954 -5.33 -18.90 0.15
C TYR A 954 -5.95 -17.67 -0.53
N VAL A 955 -6.74 -17.92 -1.58
CA VAL A 955 -7.49 -16.90 -2.30
C VAL A 955 -8.95 -17.35 -2.34
N SER A 956 -9.86 -16.53 -1.78
CA SER A 956 -11.29 -16.83 -1.78
C SER A 956 -11.86 -16.76 -3.19
N ALA A 957 -12.78 -17.67 -3.51
CA ALA A 957 -13.56 -17.58 -4.74
C ALA A 957 -14.50 -16.35 -4.69
N GLN A 958 -14.70 -15.70 -5.84
CA GLN A 958 -15.67 -14.60 -5.98
C GLN A 958 -17.10 -15.16 -5.88
N PRO A 959 -18.01 -14.53 -5.11
CA PRO A 959 -19.36 -15.04 -4.92
C PRO A 959 -20.17 -15.01 -6.22
N THR A 960 -20.86 -16.10 -6.54
CA THR A 960 -21.72 -16.21 -7.74
C THR A 960 -23.18 -15.81 -7.49
N GLY A 961 -23.49 -15.07 -6.42
CA GLY A 961 -24.87 -14.72 -6.03
C GLY A 961 -24.99 -13.46 -5.16
N LEU A 962 -26.23 -13.15 -4.75
CA LEU A 962 -26.56 -12.03 -3.87
C LEU A 962 -25.97 -12.27 -2.48
N VAL A 963 -24.86 -11.60 -2.19
CA VAL A 963 -24.22 -11.60 -0.87
C VAL A 963 -25.07 -10.76 0.06
N ARG A 964 -25.74 -11.40 1.03
CA ARG A 964 -26.11 -10.68 2.25
C ARG A 964 -24.82 -10.51 3.03
N GLU A 965 -24.40 -9.26 3.25
CA GLU A 965 -23.34 -8.95 4.21
C GLU A 965 -23.63 -9.75 5.48
N LEU A 966 -22.66 -10.57 5.89
CA LEU A 966 -22.58 -11.01 7.27
C LEU A 966 -22.84 -9.77 8.12
N SER A 967 -23.64 -9.89 9.18
CA SER A 967 -23.67 -8.91 10.26
C SER A 967 -22.28 -8.31 10.43
N PRO A 968 -22.14 -6.97 10.59
CA PRO A 968 -20.88 -6.26 10.48
C PRO A 968 -19.78 -7.05 11.18
N PRO A 969 -18.59 -7.22 10.58
CA PRO A 969 -17.54 -8.07 11.12
C PRO A 969 -17.47 -7.83 12.62
N GLY A 970 -17.84 -8.85 13.40
CA GLY A 970 -17.62 -8.79 14.83
C GLY A 970 -16.14 -8.48 15.00
N ASP A 971 -15.82 -7.60 15.94
CA ASP A 971 -14.44 -7.13 16.22
C ASP A 971 -13.41 -8.30 16.21
N LEU A 972 -13.85 -9.50 16.61
CA LEU A 972 -13.07 -10.73 16.63
C LEU A 972 -12.64 -11.26 15.24
N ASP A 973 -13.49 -11.20 14.19
CA ASP A 973 -13.13 -11.75 12.87
C ASP A 973 -12.01 -10.93 12.20
N MET A 974 -11.97 -9.62 12.43
CA MET A 974 -10.88 -8.75 11.96
C MET A 974 -9.58 -8.99 12.74
N GLN A 975 -9.69 -9.45 13.98
CA GLN A 975 -8.56 -9.76 14.85
C GLN A 975 -8.02 -11.19 14.66
N ASP A 976 -8.73 -12.07 13.94
CA ASP A 976 -8.32 -13.46 13.71
C ASP A 976 -7.17 -13.57 12.70
N PRO A 977 -5.94 -13.93 13.13
CA PRO A 977 -4.81 -14.07 12.20
C PRO A 977 -4.91 -15.33 11.34
N TYR A 978 -5.67 -16.36 11.73
CA TYR A 978 -5.72 -17.66 11.06
C TYR A 978 -6.71 -17.72 9.89
N GLY A 979 -7.69 -16.81 9.85
CA GLY A 979 -8.69 -16.73 8.78
C GLY A 979 -9.68 -17.91 8.83
N ILE A 980 -10.23 -18.19 10.00
CA ILE A 980 -11.09 -19.36 10.28
C ILE A 980 -12.48 -19.18 9.68
N THR A 981 -13.10 -18.01 9.84
CA THR A 981 -14.49 -17.75 9.45
C THR A 981 -14.70 -17.97 7.95
N GLY A 982 -15.72 -18.75 7.58
CA GLY A 982 -16.05 -19.06 6.18
C GLY A 982 -16.47 -20.52 5.96
N GLU A 983 -16.51 -20.93 4.68
CA GLU A 983 -16.81 -22.30 4.27
C GLU A 983 -15.56 -23.15 4.04
N TRP A 984 -15.60 -24.36 4.58
CA TRP A 984 -14.54 -25.34 4.49
C TRP A 984 -15.06 -26.68 3.98
N MET A 985 -14.18 -27.44 3.35
CA MET A 985 -14.40 -28.83 3.01
C MET A 985 -13.59 -29.71 3.94
N ARG A 986 -14.15 -30.84 4.35
CA ARG A 986 -13.52 -31.85 5.20
C ARG A 986 -13.68 -33.24 4.60
N VAL A 987 -12.63 -34.02 4.66
CA VAL A 987 -12.62 -35.45 4.34
C VAL A 987 -12.24 -36.25 5.56
N VAL A 988 -12.89 -37.40 5.74
CA VAL A 988 -12.49 -38.44 6.70
C VAL A 988 -12.46 -39.79 5.99
N CYS A 989 -11.49 -40.64 6.32
CA CYS A 989 -11.49 -42.05 5.94
C CYS A 989 -11.52 -42.94 7.19
N PHE A 990 -12.03 -44.16 7.03
CA PHE A 990 -12.04 -45.16 8.10
C PHE A 990 -12.12 -46.59 7.57
N LEU A 991 -11.57 -47.51 8.35
CA LEU A 991 -11.76 -48.95 8.17
C LEU A 991 -13.08 -49.39 8.80
N ASP A 992 -13.60 -50.54 8.35
CA ASP A 992 -14.62 -51.25 9.11
C ASP A 992 -14.09 -51.56 10.52
N TYR A 993 -14.96 -51.48 11.53
CA TYR A 993 -14.56 -51.69 12.91
C TYR A 993 -13.93 -53.08 13.12
N HIS A 994 -14.44 -54.11 12.44
CA HIS A 994 -13.88 -55.45 12.53
C HIS A 994 -12.44 -55.50 12.01
N ASP A 995 -12.16 -54.83 10.89
CA ASP A 995 -10.84 -54.79 10.28
C ASP A 995 -9.84 -53.97 11.10
N LEU A 996 -10.28 -52.82 11.64
CA LEU A 996 -9.46 -51.99 12.53
C LEU A 996 -9.11 -52.74 13.82
N PHE A 997 -10.11 -53.42 14.41
CA PHE A 997 -9.92 -54.22 15.61
C PHE A 997 -9.01 -55.41 15.34
N ALA A 998 -9.21 -56.11 14.22
CA ALA A 998 -8.38 -57.22 13.78
C ALA A 998 -6.91 -56.81 13.64
N PHE A 999 -6.65 -55.69 12.96
CA PHE A 999 -5.32 -55.17 12.74
C PHE A 999 -4.59 -54.82 14.05
N ASN A 1000 -5.30 -54.24 15.03
CA ASN A 1000 -4.68 -53.76 16.26
C ASN A 1000 -4.59 -54.82 17.38
N PHE A 1001 -5.55 -55.74 17.48
CA PHE A 1001 -5.73 -56.56 18.69
C PHE A 1001 -5.68 -58.08 18.50
N LEU A 1002 -5.81 -58.63 17.28
CA LEU A 1002 -5.77 -60.09 17.09
C LEU A 1002 -4.37 -60.68 17.21
N HIS A 1003 -3.34 -59.90 16.89
CA HIS A 1003 -1.93 -60.31 16.97
C HIS A 1003 -1.12 -59.29 17.77
N SER A 1004 -0.37 -59.77 18.77
CA SER A 1004 0.51 -58.93 19.57
C SER A 1004 1.81 -58.65 18.79
N VAL A 1005 1.99 -57.40 18.38
CA VAL A 1005 3.23 -56.88 17.79
C VAL A 1005 3.87 -55.96 18.83
N PRO A 1006 5.17 -56.11 19.17
CA PRO A 1006 5.87 -55.20 20.07
C PRO A 1006 5.78 -53.74 19.65
N ASP A 1007 5.67 -52.81 20.60
CA ASP A 1007 5.45 -51.37 20.34
C ASP A 1007 6.57 -50.71 19.51
N ASP A 1008 7.78 -51.29 19.55
CA ASP A 1008 8.96 -50.86 18.80
C ASP A 1008 9.05 -51.44 17.38
N GLN A 1009 8.11 -52.33 16.99
CA GLN A 1009 8.09 -52.95 15.66
C GLN A 1009 6.98 -52.39 14.77
N PRO A 1010 7.27 -52.13 13.48
CA PRO A 1010 6.25 -51.73 12.51
C PRO A 1010 5.27 -52.87 12.26
N ARG A 1011 3.99 -52.53 12.04
CA ARG A 1011 2.96 -53.50 11.64
C ARG A 1011 3.02 -53.77 10.14
N ASP A 1012 2.55 -54.95 9.74
CA ASP A 1012 2.43 -55.34 8.34
C ASP A 1012 1.50 -54.40 7.55
N PRO A 1013 1.74 -54.21 6.23
CA PRO A 1013 0.93 -53.33 5.39
C PRO A 1013 -0.53 -53.78 5.30
N ILE A 1014 -1.47 -52.83 5.33
CA ILE A 1014 -2.91 -53.10 5.31
C ILE A 1014 -3.47 -52.97 3.89
N ASN A 1015 -3.97 -54.07 3.34
CA ASN A 1015 -4.66 -54.10 2.04
C ASN A 1015 -6.19 -54.23 2.17
N THR A 1016 -6.77 -53.50 3.12
CA THR A 1016 -8.20 -53.52 3.41
C THR A 1016 -8.91 -52.32 2.75
N ARG A 1017 -10.22 -52.41 2.56
CA ARG A 1017 -11.02 -51.30 2.01
C ARG A 1017 -11.27 -50.25 3.08
N GLU A 1018 -11.24 -48.99 2.67
CA GLU A 1018 -11.60 -47.84 3.51
C GLU A 1018 -12.89 -47.22 2.98
N ALA A 1019 -13.73 -46.75 3.89
CA ALA A 1019 -14.81 -45.83 3.58
C ALA A 1019 -14.30 -44.39 3.61
N ILE A 1020 -14.90 -43.53 2.80
CA ILE A 1020 -14.62 -42.08 2.72
C ILE A 1020 -15.91 -41.30 2.93
N ARG A 1021 -15.86 -40.23 3.71
CA ARG A 1021 -16.95 -39.24 3.81
C ARG A 1021 -16.44 -37.85 3.46
N ILE A 1022 -17.21 -37.15 2.64
CA ILE A 1022 -16.98 -35.75 2.26
C ILE A 1022 -18.01 -34.88 2.98
N ILE A 1023 -17.51 -33.89 3.70
CA ILE A 1023 -18.27 -33.07 4.65
C ILE A 1023 -17.99 -31.61 4.30
N ARG A 1024 -19.03 -30.77 4.30
CA ARG A 1024 -18.89 -29.31 4.23
C ARG A 1024 -19.06 -28.73 5.63
N LEU A 1025 -18.25 -27.72 5.95
CA LEU A 1025 -18.27 -27.02 7.24
C LEU A 1025 -18.56 -25.53 7.02
N LYS A 1026 -19.29 -24.92 7.95
CA LYS A 1026 -19.36 -23.47 8.14
C LYS A 1026 -18.76 -23.15 9.49
N LEU A 1027 -17.70 -22.35 9.53
CA LEU A 1027 -16.99 -22.00 10.76
C LEU A 1027 -17.09 -20.50 11.01
N GLN A 1028 -17.12 -20.11 12.28
CA GLN A 1028 -17.07 -18.72 12.73
C GLN A 1028 -16.25 -18.61 14.02
N VAL A 1029 -15.43 -17.57 14.13
CA VAL A 1029 -14.64 -17.27 15.34
C VAL A 1029 -15.58 -16.98 16.51
N SER A 1030 -15.26 -17.56 17.68
CA SER A 1030 -16.06 -17.41 18.90
C SER A 1030 -15.29 -16.78 20.06
N ALA A 1031 -13.96 -16.87 20.09
CA ALA A 1031 -13.12 -16.19 21.09
C ALA A 1031 -11.66 -16.07 20.63
N ILE A 1032 -10.95 -15.06 21.15
CA ILE A 1032 -9.51 -14.84 20.94
C ILE A 1032 -8.86 -14.60 22.30
N GLU A 1033 -7.82 -15.37 22.60
CA GLU A 1033 -7.11 -15.34 23.88
C GLU A 1033 -5.58 -15.21 23.63
N PRO A 1034 -4.82 -14.55 24.53
CA PRO A 1034 -3.36 -14.51 24.41
C PRO A 1034 -2.76 -15.94 24.48
N PRO A 1035 -1.60 -16.18 23.86
CA PRO A 1035 -0.97 -17.50 23.87
C PRO A 1035 -0.60 -17.93 25.29
N GLY A 1036 -0.78 -19.22 25.58
CA GLY A 1036 -0.36 -19.81 26.84
C GLY A 1036 1.17 -20.04 26.89
N PRO A 1037 1.72 -20.46 28.04
CA PRO A 1037 3.15 -20.73 28.19
C PRO A 1037 3.69 -21.88 27.33
N GLU A 1038 2.79 -22.77 26.87
CA GLU A 1038 3.12 -23.93 26.05
C GLU A 1038 2.82 -23.71 24.55
N ASP A 1039 2.33 -22.52 24.18
CA ASP A 1039 2.01 -22.15 22.80
C ASP A 1039 3.14 -21.30 22.18
N GLY A 1040 3.16 -21.20 20.85
CA GLY A 1040 3.97 -20.20 20.13
C GLY A 1040 3.51 -18.78 20.47
N GLN A 1041 4.45 -17.86 20.61
CA GLN A 1041 4.16 -16.52 21.16
C GLN A 1041 3.85 -15.47 20.08
N ASP A 1042 3.90 -15.83 18.80
CA ASP A 1042 3.69 -14.87 17.70
C ASP A 1042 2.20 -14.61 17.44
N TYR A 1043 1.32 -15.56 17.80
CA TYR A 1043 -0.11 -15.49 17.49
C TYR A 1043 -1.00 -15.88 18.69
N PRO A 1044 -2.19 -15.27 18.83
CA PRO A 1044 -3.19 -15.66 19.84
C PRO A 1044 -3.75 -17.07 19.63
N VAL A 1045 -4.39 -17.60 20.66
CA VAL A 1045 -5.22 -18.81 20.58
C VAL A 1045 -6.63 -18.41 20.17
N VAL A 1046 -7.16 -19.00 19.10
CA VAL A 1046 -8.47 -18.64 18.54
C VAL A 1046 -9.42 -19.83 18.62
N SER A 1047 -10.55 -19.62 19.29
CA SER A 1047 -11.65 -20.59 19.36
C SER A 1047 -12.69 -20.31 18.29
N PHE A 1048 -13.35 -21.37 17.81
CA PHE A 1048 -14.40 -21.27 16.80
C PHE A 1048 -15.53 -22.25 17.01
N THR A 1049 -16.69 -21.94 16.44
CA THR A 1049 -17.89 -22.78 16.40
C THR A 1049 -18.46 -22.82 14.99
N GLY A 1050 -19.32 -23.80 14.70
CA GLY A 1050 -19.84 -23.97 13.36
C GLY A 1050 -20.77 -25.16 13.17
N THR A 1051 -21.11 -25.44 11.91
CA THR A 1051 -21.90 -26.61 11.51
C THR A 1051 -21.16 -27.47 10.49
N SER A 1052 -21.49 -28.76 10.43
CA SER A 1052 -20.95 -29.73 9.48
C SER A 1052 -22.07 -30.57 8.87
N TRP A 1053 -22.03 -30.82 7.56
CA TRP A 1053 -22.99 -31.70 6.89
C TRP A 1053 -22.36 -32.54 5.79
N SER A 1054 -22.83 -33.78 5.66
CA SER A 1054 -22.35 -34.73 4.65
C SER A 1054 -22.89 -34.40 3.25
N LEU A 1055 -22.04 -34.42 2.22
CA LEU A 1055 -22.47 -34.15 0.84
C LEU A 1055 -23.19 -35.34 0.17
N HIS A 1056 -23.02 -36.57 0.69
CA HIS A 1056 -23.57 -37.78 0.07
C HIS A 1056 -24.57 -38.53 0.97
N ALA A 1057 -24.69 -38.10 2.23
CA ALA A 1057 -25.62 -38.64 3.20
C ALA A 1057 -26.25 -37.50 4.02
N SER A 1058 -26.58 -36.38 3.36
CA SER A 1058 -27.17 -35.21 4.01
C SER A 1058 -28.48 -35.50 4.75
N TRP A 1059 -29.18 -36.57 4.35
CA TRP A 1059 -30.42 -37.08 4.93
C TRP A 1059 -30.21 -37.90 6.22
N ASP A 1060 -28.98 -38.31 6.55
CA ASP A 1060 -28.67 -39.07 7.76
C ASP A 1060 -28.39 -38.10 8.92
N ALA A 1061 -29.26 -38.11 9.94
CA ALA A 1061 -29.10 -37.28 11.14
C ALA A 1061 -27.80 -37.58 11.91
N ASN A 1062 -27.21 -38.77 11.73
CA ASN A 1062 -25.89 -39.13 12.28
C ASN A 1062 -24.72 -38.71 11.36
N ALA A 1063 -24.99 -38.03 10.25
CA ALA A 1063 -23.99 -37.51 9.32
C ALA A 1063 -23.82 -35.99 9.36
N ASN A 1064 -24.68 -35.28 10.11
CA ASN A 1064 -24.62 -33.83 10.30
C ASN A 1064 -24.38 -33.52 11.79
N SER A 1065 -23.54 -32.53 12.09
CA SER A 1065 -23.12 -32.22 13.47
C SER A 1065 -22.83 -30.73 13.66
N GLN A 1066 -22.94 -30.26 14.90
CA GLN A 1066 -22.31 -28.98 15.29
C GLN A 1066 -20.82 -29.21 15.47
N ILE A 1067 -19.99 -28.19 15.23
CA ILE A 1067 -18.55 -28.28 15.38
C ILE A 1067 -18.05 -27.14 16.28
N ARG A 1068 -17.09 -27.45 17.13
CA ARG A 1068 -16.29 -26.43 17.84
C ARG A 1068 -14.82 -26.79 17.74
N GLY A 1069 -13.94 -25.81 17.87
CA GLY A 1069 -12.51 -26.08 17.82
C GLY A 1069 -11.65 -24.93 18.31
N VAL A 1070 -10.35 -25.17 18.31
CA VAL A 1070 -9.32 -24.21 18.69
C VAL A 1070 -8.15 -24.29 17.71
N VAL A 1071 -7.62 -23.13 17.34
CA VAL A 1071 -6.43 -22.94 16.52
C VAL A 1071 -5.36 -22.22 17.32
N ARG A 1072 -4.12 -22.68 17.22
CA ARG A 1072 -2.98 -22.13 17.97
C ARG A 1072 -1.66 -22.41 17.26
N GLN A 1073 -0.62 -21.64 17.58
CA GLN A 1073 0.75 -21.89 17.13
C GLN A 1073 1.46 -22.86 18.10
N THR A 1074 2.24 -23.82 17.58
CA THR A 1074 3.16 -24.63 18.39
C THR A 1074 4.41 -23.82 18.76
N PRO A 1075 5.21 -24.23 19.75
CA PRO A 1075 6.47 -23.55 20.09
C PRO A 1075 7.46 -23.41 18.90
N GLU A 1076 7.41 -24.34 17.95
CA GLU A 1076 8.24 -24.35 16.74
C GLU A 1076 7.65 -23.54 15.56
N GLY A 1077 6.48 -22.93 15.74
CA GLY A 1077 5.86 -22.02 14.78
C GLY A 1077 4.77 -22.63 13.89
N GLU A 1078 4.45 -23.92 14.05
CA GLU A 1078 3.49 -24.61 13.19
C GLU A 1078 2.05 -24.40 13.68
N ILE A 1079 1.06 -24.41 12.78
CA ILE A 1079 -0.32 -24.07 13.16
C ILE A 1079 -1.12 -25.34 13.44
N ARG A 1080 -1.48 -25.52 14.71
CA ARG A 1080 -2.24 -26.67 15.21
C ARG A 1080 -3.74 -26.38 15.25
N TRP A 1081 -4.51 -27.38 14.84
CA TRP A 1081 -5.97 -27.36 14.88
C TRP A 1081 -6.52 -28.53 15.70
N THR A 1082 -7.44 -28.22 16.59
CA THR A 1082 -8.23 -29.19 17.36
C THR A 1082 -9.71 -28.97 17.08
N THR A 1083 -10.46 -30.03 16.73
CA THR A 1083 -11.91 -29.94 16.45
C THR A 1083 -12.71 -31.01 17.17
N PHE A 1084 -13.94 -30.68 17.58
CA PHE A 1084 -14.90 -31.59 18.18
C PHE A 1084 -16.21 -31.57 17.39
N SER A 1085 -16.69 -32.75 16.99
CA SER A 1085 -18.02 -32.93 16.39
C SER A 1085 -19.04 -33.29 17.46
N ILE A 1086 -20.13 -32.52 17.50
CA ILE A 1086 -21.18 -32.57 18.51
C ILE A 1086 -22.47 -33.06 17.86
N PHE A 1087 -22.97 -34.20 18.31
CA PHE A 1087 -24.22 -34.81 17.88
C PHE A 1087 -25.18 -34.86 19.06
N HIS A 1088 -26.41 -34.38 18.88
CA HIS A 1088 -27.42 -34.35 19.96
C HIS A 1088 -26.89 -33.73 21.27
N SER A 1089 -26.12 -32.64 21.15
CA SER A 1089 -25.47 -31.94 22.28
C SER A 1089 -24.38 -32.73 23.01
N GLU A 1090 -23.93 -33.88 22.48
CA GLU A 1090 -22.82 -34.65 22.99
C GLU A 1090 -21.65 -34.65 22.00
N GLU A 1091 -20.45 -34.38 22.50
CA GLU A 1091 -19.22 -34.59 21.73
C GLU A 1091 -19.05 -36.08 21.46
N ARG A 1092 -18.74 -36.43 20.20
CA ARG A 1092 -18.49 -37.83 19.81
C ARG A 1092 -17.11 -38.01 19.21
N TRP A 1093 -16.73 -37.12 18.30
CA TRP A 1093 -15.46 -37.24 17.58
C TRP A 1093 -14.57 -36.04 17.86
N ARG A 1094 -13.29 -36.32 18.11
CA ARG A 1094 -12.22 -35.33 18.20
C ARG A 1094 -11.30 -35.46 16.99
N SER A 1095 -10.65 -34.38 16.61
CA SER A 1095 -9.59 -34.42 15.59
C SER A 1095 -8.46 -33.48 15.93
N GLU A 1096 -7.24 -33.91 15.59
CA GLU A 1096 -5.98 -33.19 15.82
C GLU A 1096 -5.23 -33.14 14.49
N GLY A 1097 -4.82 -31.94 14.07
CA GLY A 1097 -4.13 -31.75 12.80
C GLY A 1097 -3.23 -30.53 12.74
N ILE A 1098 -2.41 -30.46 11.69
CA ILE A 1098 -1.48 -29.38 11.41
C ILE A 1098 -1.79 -28.73 10.06
N GLN A 1099 -1.75 -27.39 10.00
CA GLN A 1099 -1.88 -26.66 8.76
C GLN A 1099 -0.59 -26.74 7.96
N VAL A 1100 -0.68 -27.28 6.74
CA VAL A 1100 0.47 -27.41 5.86
C VAL A 1100 0.70 -26.08 5.14
N GLY A 1101 1.94 -25.59 5.13
CA GLY A 1101 2.29 -24.33 4.46
C GLY A 1101 2.16 -23.07 5.33
N GLY A 1102 1.87 -23.23 6.63
CA GLY A 1102 1.80 -22.13 7.59
C GLY A 1102 0.45 -21.41 7.60
N ILE A 1103 0.43 -20.25 8.23
CA ILE A 1103 -0.80 -19.49 8.51
C ILE A 1103 -1.52 -19.10 7.20
N ARG A 1104 -2.85 -19.27 7.18
CA ARG A 1104 -3.70 -18.98 5.99
C ARG A 1104 -3.22 -19.62 4.68
N SER A 1105 -2.45 -20.71 4.77
CA SER A 1105 -2.10 -21.51 3.60
C SER A 1105 -3.34 -22.19 3.03
N GLY A 1106 -3.49 -22.15 1.70
CA GLY A 1106 -4.59 -22.80 0.99
C GLY A 1106 -4.44 -24.32 0.86
N ARG A 1107 -3.31 -24.89 1.33
CA ARG A 1107 -3.08 -26.34 1.30
C ARG A 1107 -3.97 -27.11 2.28
N GLY A 1108 -4.47 -26.43 3.31
CA GLY A 1108 -5.35 -26.99 4.33
C GLY A 1108 -4.62 -27.67 5.48
N VAL A 1109 -5.41 -28.37 6.30
CA VAL A 1109 -5.01 -29.02 7.54
C VAL A 1109 -5.05 -30.53 7.36
N LEU A 1110 -4.00 -31.23 7.79
CA LEU A 1110 -3.87 -32.68 7.77
C LEU A 1110 -3.81 -33.22 9.19
N GLY A 1111 -4.57 -34.27 9.48
CA GLY A 1111 -4.66 -34.81 10.83
C GLY A 1111 -5.34 -36.17 10.94
N ASN A 1112 -5.68 -36.54 12.17
CA ASN A 1112 -6.44 -37.75 12.47
C ASN A 1112 -7.70 -37.40 13.25
N TRP A 1113 -8.70 -38.27 13.15
CA TRP A 1113 -9.92 -38.22 13.95
C TRP A 1113 -10.07 -39.50 14.76
N PHE A 1114 -10.70 -39.40 15.93
CA PHE A 1114 -10.88 -40.49 16.88
C PHE A 1114 -12.02 -40.19 17.86
N ASP A 1115 -12.37 -41.15 18.71
CA ASP A 1115 -13.34 -40.97 19.80
C ASP A 1115 -12.93 -39.84 20.76
N LYS A 1116 -13.88 -39.02 21.23
CA LYS A 1116 -13.58 -37.82 22.04
C LYS A 1116 -12.76 -38.07 23.30
N ASP A 1117 -12.95 -39.21 23.96
CA ASP A 1117 -12.27 -39.57 25.21
C ASP A 1117 -11.03 -40.42 24.94
N PHE A 1118 -10.68 -40.61 23.67
CA PHE A 1118 -9.63 -41.52 23.24
C PHE A 1118 -9.83 -42.94 23.79
N ASP A 1119 -10.97 -43.55 23.48
CA ASP A 1119 -11.13 -45.00 23.68
C ASP A 1119 -10.12 -45.74 22.81
N ARG A 1120 -9.20 -46.47 23.44
CA ARG A 1120 -8.19 -47.29 22.76
C ARG A 1120 -8.81 -48.37 21.87
N HIS A 1121 -10.06 -48.75 22.09
CA HIS A 1121 -10.82 -49.66 21.24
C HIS A 1121 -11.77 -48.92 20.29
N GLY A 1122 -11.85 -47.60 20.37
CA GLY A 1122 -12.70 -46.75 19.54
C GLY A 1122 -12.20 -46.62 18.10
N PRO A 1123 -13.04 -46.08 17.20
CA PRO A 1123 -12.66 -45.85 15.82
C PRO A 1123 -11.65 -44.71 15.71
N ALA A 1124 -10.75 -44.82 14.74
CA ALA A 1124 -9.82 -43.77 14.37
C ALA A 1124 -9.54 -43.80 12.86
N GLY A 1125 -9.15 -42.67 12.30
CA GLY A 1125 -8.75 -42.59 10.89
C GLY A 1125 -8.19 -41.23 10.49
N PRO A 1126 -7.74 -41.07 9.25
CA PRO A 1126 -7.17 -39.82 8.79
C PRO A 1126 -8.28 -38.81 8.45
N THR A 1127 -7.97 -37.52 8.60
CA THR A 1127 -8.85 -36.41 8.20
C THR A 1127 -8.04 -35.27 7.59
N ALA A 1128 -8.68 -34.52 6.69
CA ALA A 1128 -8.16 -33.24 6.23
C ALA A 1128 -9.29 -32.25 6.05
N PHE A 1129 -8.97 -30.96 6.17
CA PHE A 1129 -9.91 -29.89 5.82
C PHE A 1129 -9.21 -28.69 5.21
N TRP A 1130 -9.86 -28.04 4.25
CA TRP A 1130 -9.33 -26.90 3.51
C TRP A 1130 -10.43 -25.87 3.26
N LYS A 1131 -10.04 -24.59 3.26
CA LYS A 1131 -10.95 -23.48 3.08
C LYS A 1131 -11.34 -23.37 1.60
N VAL A 1132 -12.60 -23.03 1.34
CA VAL A 1132 -13.15 -22.88 -0.02
C VAL A 1132 -13.68 -21.47 -0.26
N SER A 1133 -14.26 -20.83 0.76
CA SER A 1133 -14.78 -19.47 0.66
C SER A 1133 -14.61 -18.73 1.99
N ASP A 1134 -14.35 -17.42 1.93
CA ASP A 1134 -14.49 -16.53 3.09
C ASP A 1134 -15.97 -16.23 3.40
N TYR A 1135 -16.88 -16.55 2.48
CA TYR A 1135 -18.32 -16.32 2.61
C TYR A 1135 -19.07 -17.60 2.97
N VAL A 1136 -20.23 -17.43 3.63
CA VAL A 1136 -21.15 -18.50 4.05
C VAL A 1136 -22.47 -18.36 3.28
N GLU A 1137 -22.84 -19.32 2.42
CA GLU A 1137 -24.11 -19.27 1.67
C GLU A 1137 -25.27 -19.86 2.48
N ASP A 1138 -26.35 -19.10 2.73
CA ASP A 1138 -27.58 -19.63 3.34
C ASP A 1138 -28.59 -20.07 2.28
N LYS A 1139 -28.94 -21.37 2.31
CA LYS A 1139 -29.97 -21.94 1.42
C LYS A 1139 -31.41 -21.77 1.92
N ASP A 1140 -31.62 -21.17 3.09
CA ASP A 1140 -32.95 -21.09 3.72
C ASP A 1140 -33.77 -19.85 3.30
N ALA A 1141 -33.36 -19.13 2.26
CA ALA A 1141 -34.06 -17.93 1.78
C ALA A 1141 -34.96 -18.16 0.54
N GLU A 1142 -34.99 -19.35 -0.07
CA GLU A 1142 -35.75 -19.61 -1.31
C GLU A 1142 -37.02 -20.47 -1.16
N GLU A 1143 -37.34 -21.00 0.02
CA GLU A 1143 -38.62 -21.72 0.25
C GLU A 1143 -39.55 -20.93 1.19
N GLY A 1144 -40.11 -19.84 0.69
CA GLY A 1144 -41.05 -19.01 1.44
C GLY A 1144 -42.00 -18.24 0.54
N GLY A 1145 -42.91 -18.93 -0.14
CA GLY A 1145 -44.04 -18.28 -0.82
C GLY A 1145 -44.66 -19.07 -1.96
N HIS A 1146 -45.60 -19.98 -1.65
CA HIS A 1146 -46.93 -19.94 -2.26
C HIS A 1146 -47.87 -20.96 -1.60
N ASP A 1147 -49.06 -20.43 -1.26
CA ASP A 1147 -50.29 -21.07 -0.80
C ASP A 1147 -50.68 -22.32 -1.64
N ASP A 1148 -51.54 -23.26 -1.23
CA ASP A 1148 -52.78 -23.10 -0.48
C ASP A 1148 -53.40 -24.47 -0.16
N ALA A 1149 -54.38 -24.46 0.75
CA ALA A 1149 -55.50 -25.40 0.92
C ALA A 1149 -55.25 -26.76 1.60
N SER A 1150 -56.01 -27.21 2.60
CA SER A 1150 -57.25 -26.67 3.21
C SER A 1150 -57.72 -27.59 4.36
N LEU A 1151 -58.59 -27.02 5.21
CA LEU A 1151 -59.52 -27.62 6.20
C LEU A 1151 -58.95 -27.79 7.63
N GLY A 1152 -59.43 -27.11 8.68
CA GLY A 1152 -60.50 -26.12 8.87
C GLY A 1152 -60.68 -25.84 10.38
N ASP A 1153 -61.02 -24.61 10.75
CA ASP A 1153 -61.51 -24.23 12.08
C ASP A 1153 -63.05 -24.20 12.06
N ASP A 1154 -63.70 -24.96 12.95
CA ASP A 1154 -64.89 -24.49 13.69
C ASP A 1154 -65.23 -25.40 14.89
N ASP A 1155 -65.39 -24.72 16.03
CA ASP A 1155 -65.76 -25.05 17.40
C ASP A 1155 -66.78 -26.18 17.71
N SER A 1156 -66.49 -26.97 18.77
CA SER A 1156 -67.40 -27.13 19.93
C SER A 1156 -66.84 -28.07 21.03
N GLU A 1157 -66.94 -27.63 22.29
CA GLU A 1157 -67.05 -28.42 23.54
C GLU A 1157 -66.16 -29.69 23.67
N GLY A 1158 -65.04 -29.53 24.41
CA GLY A 1158 -63.86 -30.40 24.30
C GLY A 1158 -63.86 -31.66 25.16
N ASP A 1159 -64.08 -32.81 24.52
CA ASP A 1159 -63.80 -34.18 24.96
C ASP A 1159 -63.65 -35.08 23.72
N THR A 1160 -62.42 -35.52 23.40
CA THR A 1160 -62.05 -36.91 23.05
C THR A 1160 -60.53 -37.03 23.03
N GLU A 1161 -60.03 -38.15 23.55
CA GLU A 1161 -58.63 -38.58 23.67
C GLU A 1161 -57.75 -38.29 22.45
N TYR A 1162 -56.55 -37.73 22.68
CA TYR A 1162 -55.25 -38.35 22.37
C TYR A 1162 -54.13 -37.54 23.03
N MET A 1163 -53.34 -38.17 23.91
CA MET A 1163 -52.02 -37.68 24.32
C MET A 1163 -51.02 -38.84 24.17
N SER A 1164 -50.26 -38.79 23.08
CA SER A 1164 -48.97 -39.43 22.77
C SER A 1164 -48.63 -38.95 21.34
N ASP A 1165 -47.44 -38.50 20.96
CA ASP A 1165 -46.07 -38.77 21.42
C ASP A 1165 -45.17 -37.54 21.25
#